data_AF-A0A239KPZ1-F1
#
_entry.id   AF-A0A239KPZ1-F1
#
_cell.length_a   1.000
_cell.length_b   1.000
_cell.length_c   1.000
_cell.angle_alpha   90.00
_cell.angle_beta   90.00
_cell.angle_gamma   90.00
#
_symmetry.space_group_name_H-M   'P 1'
#
loop_
_entity.id
_entity.type
_entity.pdbx_description
1 polymer ?
#
loop_
_entity_poly.entity_id
_entity_poly.type
_entity_poly.pdbx_seq_one_letter_code
_entity_poly.pdbx_strand_id
1 'polypeptide(L)'
;MPEAPGDFSRSRAVLIGVGTYTRLPPVGAALNSLARFTSVLTGPLCGWPANRISVLPDVGQPGDVCVHHRGGCTASGRTISPAGSADWWLLPDHPRYGCMTCGTAPRSQRSPRKVFSRERIIVTLAPMKIMHPPRWLAAVVLTASLSTAVPAHAQDRAPRPSDTFLRELNLDRATVLDMQHAMDRGRFDSVSLTRFYLDRIRTVDPMLHAVVQTNPMALKEAESSDQRRRHGARSALEGIPVLLKDNIDTTGQLRTTAGSEALLGSRPARDAFLVQRLRDAGAVILGKANLSEWANFRSGPSSSGWSAVGGQTNNPYVLDRNPCGSSSGSAVAAAASLAAVTIGTETDGSIVCPAGVNGVVGIKPTIGLVSRSGVVPISAQQDTAGPITRNVTDAAAVLSAIQGVDRRDPATVPGGNRDYLKALKPGALAGKRIGVWRSVAGDNQDVLATLDAAVATLRAKGATVVDNLELEGMDQVGEPEFTALLTEFKHDLNAYLAATPGRHPHDLAGLIEFNRRHASTELRYFGQELFEQAQATTGDLNDPEYRALRKKATTLARQAIDSAVSANRLDAVLAPTNNGAWVTDLVKGDDFTGFVSSSAAAAVSGYPAITVPAGYARNVLPLGVTFFGGRFSESTLIALGYAFEQAAKVRKPPTYLPTLP
;
A
#
# COMPACT_ATOMS: atom_id res chain seq x y z
N MET A 1 -14.15 75.61 -12.07
CA MET A 1 -12.94 76.41 -11.79
C MET A 1 -12.72 76.41 -10.29
N PRO A 2 -11.48 76.43 -9.81
CA PRO A 2 -10.33 75.68 -10.32
C PRO A 2 -9.73 74.84 -9.14
N GLU A 3 -8.54 74.25 -9.11
CA GLU A 3 -7.36 74.27 -9.99
C GLU A 3 -6.52 73.00 -9.73
N ALA A 4 -5.95 72.41 -10.77
CA ALA A 4 -4.68 71.67 -10.68
C ALA A 4 -3.60 72.60 -11.26
N PRO A 5 -2.32 72.53 -10.82
CA PRO A 5 -1.37 71.61 -11.46
C PRO A 5 -0.31 71.06 -10.46
N GLY A 6 0.67 70.22 -10.84
CA GLY A 6 1.12 69.92 -12.21
C GLY A 6 1.99 68.68 -12.40
N ASP A 7 2.39 68.53 -13.66
CA ASP A 7 2.90 67.33 -14.34
C ASP A 7 4.44 67.43 -14.62
N PHE A 8 4.95 66.53 -15.48
CA PHE A 8 6.23 66.39 -16.17
C PHE A 8 7.04 65.16 -15.70
N SER A 9 6.81 63.98 -16.27
CA SER A 9 7.33 63.45 -17.57
C SER A 9 8.84 63.16 -17.54
N ARG A 10 9.35 62.05 -18.10
CA ARG A 10 9.29 61.61 -19.51
C ARG A 10 9.31 60.07 -19.61
N SER A 11 8.45 59.41 -20.40
CA SER A 11 8.55 59.15 -21.87
C SER A 11 9.75 58.25 -22.23
N ARG A 12 9.70 57.25 -23.14
CA ARG A 12 8.81 56.82 -24.28
C ARG A 12 9.28 55.37 -24.68
N ALA A 13 8.72 54.56 -25.59
CA ALA A 13 7.55 54.55 -26.49
C ALA A 13 7.24 53.07 -26.91
N VAL A 14 5.97 52.60 -27.09
CA VAL A 14 5.13 52.53 -28.34
C VAL A 14 5.75 51.62 -29.45
N LEU A 15 5.11 50.64 -30.14
CA LEU A 15 3.83 50.56 -30.92
C LEU A 15 3.16 49.14 -30.80
N ILE A 16 1.82 48.98 -30.77
CA ILE A 16 0.79 48.89 -31.86
C ILE A 16 0.98 47.67 -32.81
N GLY A 17 -0.03 46.83 -33.14
CA GLY A 17 -1.40 46.72 -32.63
C GLY A 17 -2.40 45.95 -33.55
N VAL A 18 -3.67 45.89 -33.11
CA VAL A 18 -4.94 45.88 -33.88
C VAL A 18 -5.42 44.61 -34.63
N GLY A 19 -6.68 44.21 -34.39
CA GLY A 19 -7.47 43.29 -35.24
C GLY A 19 -8.75 42.77 -34.55
N THR A 20 -9.95 43.12 -35.06
CA THR A 20 -11.25 42.90 -34.38
C THR A 20 -12.31 42.19 -35.27
N TYR A 21 -13.45 41.83 -34.65
CA TYR A 21 -14.80 41.54 -35.21
C TYR A 21 -15.34 40.08 -35.37
N THR A 22 -16.03 39.63 -34.31
CA THR A 22 -17.47 39.20 -34.24
C THR A 22 -18.13 38.05 -35.07
N ARG A 23 -19.10 37.40 -34.36
CA ARG A 23 -20.39 36.76 -34.78
C ARG A 23 -20.45 35.26 -35.17
N LEU A 24 -20.89 34.46 -34.18
CA LEU A 24 -21.97 33.43 -34.10
C LEU A 24 -22.49 32.62 -35.34
N PRO A 25 -23.07 31.41 -35.13
CA PRO A 25 -23.10 30.26 -36.07
C PRO A 25 -24.46 30.09 -36.82
N PRO A 26 -24.72 28.99 -37.60
CA PRO A 26 -25.30 27.75 -37.01
C PRO A 26 -25.15 26.39 -37.80
N VAL A 27 -25.62 25.29 -37.18
CA VAL A 27 -26.27 24.05 -37.73
C VAL A 27 -25.66 23.24 -38.91
N GLY A 28 -25.57 21.91 -38.72
CA GLY A 28 -25.49 20.90 -39.80
C GLY A 28 -25.52 19.46 -39.26
N ALA A 29 -26.28 18.54 -39.89
CA ALA A 29 -26.56 17.17 -39.39
C ALA A 29 -26.43 16.08 -40.49
N ALA A 30 -26.64 14.81 -40.11
CA ALA A 30 -26.79 13.61 -40.99
C ALA A 30 -25.52 13.12 -41.73
N LEU A 31 -25.40 11.90 -42.28
CA LEU A 31 -25.78 10.50 -41.93
C LEU A 31 -25.19 9.57 -43.03
N ASN A 32 -25.05 8.25 -42.76
CA ASN A 32 -24.72 7.16 -43.75
C ASN A 32 -23.30 7.24 -44.39
N SER A 33 -22.68 6.19 -44.96
CA SER A 33 -23.00 4.74 -45.17
C SER A 33 -21.67 3.95 -45.03
N LEU A 34 -21.56 2.72 -44.51
CA LEU A 34 -22.15 1.42 -44.91
C LEU A 34 -21.51 0.75 -46.16
N ALA A 35 -20.48 -0.09 -45.93
CA ALA A 35 -20.06 -1.26 -46.74
C ALA A 35 -19.02 -2.05 -45.92
N ARG A 36 -19.31 -3.19 -45.26
CA ARG A 36 -19.53 -4.55 -45.80
C ARG A 36 -18.51 -5.01 -46.84
N PHE A 37 -17.61 -5.89 -46.41
CA PHE A 37 -17.26 -7.09 -47.19
C PHE A 37 -17.20 -8.31 -46.26
N THR A 38 -17.98 -9.34 -46.60
CA THR A 38 -17.98 -10.68 -46.00
C THR A 38 -16.84 -11.50 -46.63
N SER A 39 -16.12 -12.36 -45.92
CA SER A 39 -16.40 -13.82 -45.77
C SER A 39 -15.03 -14.56 -45.64
N VAL A 40 -14.81 -15.82 -45.21
CA VAL A 40 -15.56 -16.89 -44.48
C VAL A 40 -14.54 -18.04 -44.18
N LEU A 41 -14.91 -19.09 -43.40
CA LEU A 41 -14.15 -20.34 -43.08
C LEU A 41 -13.03 -20.18 -42.01
N THR A 42 -13.19 -20.58 -40.73
CA THR A 42 -13.31 -21.92 -40.06
C THR A 42 -11.97 -22.57 -39.65
N GLY A 43 -11.89 -23.08 -38.41
CA GLY A 43 -10.72 -23.78 -37.81
C GLY A 43 -10.51 -25.25 -38.26
N PRO A 44 -9.87 -26.17 -37.48
CA PRO A 44 -10.04 -26.33 -36.03
C PRO A 44 -8.81 -26.83 -35.19
N LEU A 45 -9.14 -27.23 -33.95
CA LEU A 45 -8.48 -27.82 -32.76
C LEU A 45 -7.39 -28.93 -32.87
N CYS A 46 -6.80 -29.24 -31.67
CA CYS A 46 -6.02 -30.43 -31.23
C CYS A 46 -4.51 -30.48 -31.58
N GLY A 47 -3.60 -31.07 -30.78
CA GLY A 47 -3.67 -31.56 -29.39
C GLY A 47 -2.72 -32.76 -29.08
N TRP A 48 -1.81 -32.62 -28.08
CA TRP A 48 -1.03 -33.71 -27.39
C TRP A 48 0.03 -34.46 -28.26
N PRO A 49 1.00 -35.24 -27.70
CA PRO A 49 1.03 -35.94 -26.41
C PRO A 49 2.31 -35.80 -25.54
N ALA A 50 2.31 -36.52 -24.41
CA ALA A 50 3.35 -36.56 -23.38
C ALA A 50 4.46 -37.61 -23.66
N ASN A 51 5.53 -37.58 -22.88
CA ASN A 51 6.32 -38.77 -22.57
C ASN A 51 6.91 -38.74 -21.16
N ARG A 52 6.83 -39.86 -20.44
CA ARG A 52 7.55 -40.10 -19.18
C ARG A 52 8.96 -40.61 -19.50
N ILE A 53 9.95 -40.20 -18.72
CA ILE A 53 11.15 -41.02 -18.48
C ILE A 53 11.41 -41.03 -16.96
N SER A 54 11.59 -42.22 -16.41
CA SER A 54 11.99 -42.46 -15.02
C SER A 54 13.34 -43.14 -15.03
N VAL A 55 14.33 -42.59 -14.31
CA VAL A 55 15.61 -43.28 -14.03
C VAL A 55 16.03 -42.96 -12.59
N LEU A 56 16.00 -43.98 -11.74
CA LEU A 56 16.94 -44.23 -10.64
C LEU A 56 17.81 -45.40 -11.12
N PRO A 57 19.12 -45.41 -10.82
CA PRO A 57 19.63 -46.04 -9.58
C PRO A 57 20.90 -45.29 -9.04
N ASP A 58 21.66 -45.69 -8.02
CA ASP A 58 21.53 -46.70 -6.97
C ASP A 58 22.30 -46.28 -5.69
N VAL A 59 22.13 -47.08 -4.63
CA VAL A 59 22.92 -47.24 -3.38
C VAL A 59 24.39 -46.75 -3.36
N GLY A 60 24.79 -46.14 -2.23
CA GLY A 60 26.22 -46.00 -1.86
C GLY A 60 26.53 -45.22 -0.56
N GLN A 61 26.56 -45.90 0.60
CA GLN A 61 27.35 -45.49 1.78
C GLN A 61 28.36 -46.61 2.12
N PRO A 62 29.56 -46.25 2.62
CA PRO A 62 29.87 -46.23 4.06
C PRO A 62 30.45 -44.86 4.47
N GLY A 63 30.80 -44.51 5.72
CA GLY A 63 30.97 -45.24 6.98
C GLY A 63 31.92 -44.41 7.88
N ASP A 64 32.06 -44.77 9.16
CA ASP A 64 32.94 -44.14 10.19
C ASP A 64 32.55 -42.70 10.60
N VAL A 65 32.08 -42.38 11.83
CA VAL A 65 32.51 -42.74 13.21
C VAL A 65 33.86 -42.15 13.60
N CYS A 66 33.81 -41.05 14.37
CA CYS A 66 34.88 -40.66 15.29
C CYS A 66 34.29 -39.95 16.52
N VAL A 67 34.63 -40.42 17.72
CA VAL A 67 34.16 -39.91 19.02
C VAL A 67 35.38 -39.67 19.91
N HIS A 68 35.55 -38.45 20.43
CA HIS A 68 36.34 -38.05 21.63
C HIS A 68 36.48 -36.51 21.66
N HIS A 69 36.62 -35.78 22.78
CA HIS A 69 36.26 -36.03 24.18
C HIS A 69 36.29 -34.70 24.97
N ARG A 70 35.41 -34.56 26.00
CA ARG A 70 35.53 -33.79 27.27
C ARG A 70 36.18 -32.38 27.35
N GLY A 71 35.47 -31.49 28.06
CA GLY A 71 36.00 -30.31 28.77
C GLY A 71 35.15 -29.06 28.54
N GLY A 72 34.47 -28.43 29.50
CA GLY A 72 34.33 -28.72 30.94
C GLY A 72 35.05 -27.71 31.84
N CYS A 73 34.43 -26.56 32.13
CA CYS A 73 34.69 -25.77 33.34
C CYS A 73 33.61 -24.70 33.60
N THR A 74 33.41 -24.33 34.87
CA THR A 74 32.34 -23.47 35.39
C THR A 74 32.89 -22.31 36.23
N ALA A 75 32.34 -21.09 36.08
CA ALA A 75 32.26 -20.01 37.08
C ALA A 75 31.48 -18.83 36.43
N SER A 76 30.39 -18.25 36.94
CA SER A 76 30.09 -17.62 38.25
C SER A 76 30.87 -16.32 38.52
N GLY A 77 30.20 -15.15 38.51
CA GLY A 77 30.87 -13.89 38.89
C GLY A 77 30.08 -12.59 38.66
N ARG A 78 29.28 -12.21 39.66
CA ARG A 78 28.54 -10.95 39.87
C ARG A 78 29.13 -9.63 39.31
N THR A 79 28.22 -8.81 38.75
CA THR A 79 28.02 -7.35 38.93
C THR A 79 29.07 -6.53 39.71
N ILE A 80 29.44 -5.34 39.18
CA ILE A 80 29.20 -4.00 39.77
C ILE A 80 29.80 -2.90 38.84
N SER A 81 29.07 -1.80 38.64
CA SER A 81 29.62 -0.51 38.18
C SER A 81 29.72 0.45 39.37
N PRO A 82 30.58 1.48 39.34
CA PRO A 82 30.00 2.80 39.09
C PRO A 82 30.90 3.78 38.29
N ALA A 83 30.26 4.91 37.98
CA ALA A 83 30.73 6.08 37.24
C ALA A 83 32.09 6.69 37.66
N GLY A 84 32.68 7.44 36.71
CA GLY A 84 33.78 8.39 36.93
C GLY A 84 33.89 9.36 35.75
N SER A 85 33.81 10.66 36.02
CA SER A 85 33.73 11.74 35.02
C SER A 85 35.00 12.59 34.93
N ALA A 86 35.05 13.42 33.87
CA ALA A 86 35.80 14.68 33.72
C ALA A 86 37.07 14.67 32.86
N ASP A 87 37.25 15.79 32.17
CA ASP A 87 38.24 16.11 31.13
C ASP A 87 39.67 16.36 31.68
N TRP A 88 40.65 16.54 30.79
CA TRP A 88 41.30 17.85 30.53
C TRP A 88 42.57 17.70 29.62
N TRP A 89 42.46 18.19 28.37
CA TRP A 89 43.46 18.95 27.60
C TRP A 89 44.78 18.38 27.00
N LEU A 90 45.15 19.08 25.90
CA LEU A 90 46.47 19.29 25.24
C LEU A 90 46.95 18.39 24.06
N LEU A 91 46.86 18.99 22.88
CA LEU A 91 47.77 18.91 21.71
C LEU A 91 49.19 19.46 22.06
N PRO A 92 50.24 19.40 21.20
CA PRO A 92 50.29 19.04 19.77
C PRO A 92 51.41 18.05 19.35
N ASP A 93 51.41 17.56 18.09
CA ASP A 93 52.36 17.99 17.03
C ASP A 93 52.38 17.11 15.76
N HIS A 94 52.72 17.72 14.63
CA HIS A 94 53.00 17.07 13.34
C HIS A 94 54.51 16.77 13.18
N PRO A 95 54.89 15.90 12.23
CA PRO A 95 55.50 16.44 11.00
C PRO A 95 55.05 15.78 9.69
N ARG A 96 55.37 16.45 8.58
CA ARG A 96 55.12 16.01 7.18
C ARG A 96 56.37 15.39 6.55
N TYR A 97 56.20 14.44 5.63
CA TYR A 97 56.94 14.23 4.36
C TYR A 97 56.11 13.21 3.53
N GLY A 98 56.03 13.18 2.20
CA GLY A 98 56.55 14.04 1.14
C GLY A 98 56.82 13.24 -0.16
N CYS A 99 56.40 13.76 -1.33
CA CYS A 99 56.82 13.34 -2.71
C CYS A 99 56.30 11.99 -3.28
N MET A 100 56.18 11.75 -4.60
CA MET A 100 55.96 12.62 -5.78
C MET A 100 55.55 11.81 -7.05
N THR A 101 54.46 12.24 -7.73
CA THR A 101 54.26 12.39 -9.21
C THR A 101 54.35 11.25 -10.26
N CYS A 102 53.58 11.49 -11.35
CA CYS A 102 53.77 11.15 -12.78
C CYS A 102 52.96 10.00 -13.45
N GLY A 103 52.33 10.31 -14.60
CA GLY A 103 51.82 9.32 -15.58
C GLY A 103 50.56 9.75 -16.37
N THR A 104 50.71 10.24 -17.62
CA THR A 104 49.61 10.77 -18.46
C THR A 104 49.36 9.99 -19.77
N ALA A 105 48.13 9.47 -19.97
CA ALA A 105 47.38 9.27 -21.25
C ALA A 105 48.05 8.43 -22.42
N PRO A 106 47.41 8.16 -23.60
CA PRO A 106 46.01 8.35 -24.06
C PRO A 106 45.34 7.12 -24.78
N ARG A 107 44.16 7.36 -25.38
CA ARG A 107 43.23 6.50 -26.18
C ARG A 107 43.80 5.58 -27.29
N SER A 108 43.07 4.49 -27.62
CA SER A 108 42.73 4.14 -29.03
C SER A 108 41.44 3.27 -29.15
N GLN A 109 40.92 3.10 -30.37
CA GLN A 109 39.62 2.47 -30.72
C GLN A 109 39.76 1.04 -31.28
N ARG A 110 38.72 0.18 -31.18
CA ARG A 110 38.02 -0.49 -32.31
C ARG A 110 36.97 -1.52 -31.86
N SER A 111 35.95 -1.74 -32.70
CA SER A 111 35.00 -2.87 -32.63
C SER A 111 35.38 -3.97 -33.64
N PRO A 112 34.72 -5.14 -33.58
CA PRO A 112 34.11 -5.66 -34.81
C PRO A 112 32.68 -6.21 -34.66
N ARG A 113 32.04 -6.45 -35.81
CA ARG A 113 30.62 -6.82 -35.99
C ARG A 113 30.39 -8.35 -35.99
N LYS A 114 29.13 -8.73 -35.76
CA LYS A 114 28.56 -10.07 -35.99
C LYS A 114 28.60 -10.49 -37.47
N VAL A 115 28.68 -11.80 -37.72
CA VAL A 115 28.28 -12.46 -38.97
C VAL A 115 27.37 -13.65 -38.61
N PHE A 116 26.26 -13.81 -39.33
CA PHE A 116 25.38 -14.98 -39.28
C PHE A 116 25.34 -15.60 -40.68
N SER A 117 25.55 -16.91 -40.81
CA SER A 117 25.26 -17.65 -42.03
C SER A 117 23.79 -18.10 -42.06
N ARG A 118 23.27 -18.32 -43.27
CA ARG A 118 21.96 -18.93 -43.53
C ARG A 118 22.19 -20.17 -44.39
N GLU A 119 21.54 -21.26 -44.04
CA GLU A 119 21.32 -22.38 -44.96
C GLU A 119 19.83 -22.59 -45.21
N ARG A 120 19.50 -23.07 -46.40
CA ARG A 120 18.14 -23.39 -46.85
C ARG A 120 18.06 -24.90 -47.09
N ILE A 121 16.98 -25.53 -46.66
CA ILE A 121 16.65 -26.91 -47.03
C ILE A 121 15.40 -26.87 -47.92
N ILE A 122 15.46 -27.60 -49.03
CA ILE A 122 14.35 -27.83 -49.97
C ILE A 122 13.84 -29.25 -49.72
N VAL A 123 12.52 -29.44 -49.69
CA VAL A 123 11.90 -30.78 -49.60
C VAL A 123 10.86 -30.92 -50.71
N THR A 124 10.97 -32.02 -51.46
CA THR A 124 10.10 -32.39 -52.57
C THR A 124 8.99 -33.34 -52.09
N LEU A 125 7.78 -33.27 -52.64
CA LEU A 125 6.64 -34.13 -52.29
C LEU A 125 6.25 -35.06 -53.45
N ALA A 126 5.84 -36.29 -53.08
CA ALA A 126 5.20 -37.28 -53.96
C ALA A 126 4.17 -38.11 -53.13
N PRO A 127 3.16 -38.76 -53.75
CA PRO A 127 1.79 -38.76 -53.18
C PRO A 127 1.31 -40.01 -52.42
N MET A 128 0.13 -39.85 -51.81
CA MET A 128 -0.60 -40.77 -50.91
C MET A 128 -1.15 -42.06 -51.56
N LYS A 129 -1.48 -43.04 -50.71
CA LYS A 129 -2.60 -43.97 -50.91
C LYS A 129 -3.58 -43.90 -49.72
N ILE A 130 -4.87 -44.12 -50.00
CA ILE A 130 -6.02 -43.95 -49.09
C ILE A 130 -6.59 -45.34 -48.71
N MET A 131 -7.13 -45.48 -47.51
CA MET A 131 -7.98 -46.62 -47.12
C MET A 131 -9.06 -46.20 -46.10
N HIS A 132 -10.27 -46.77 -46.24
CA HIS A 132 -11.47 -46.39 -45.46
C HIS A 132 -11.69 -47.28 -44.22
N PRO A 133 -12.41 -46.79 -43.17
CA PRO A 133 -12.94 -47.61 -42.08
C PRO A 133 -14.44 -48.00 -42.29
N PRO A 134 -14.92 -49.11 -41.72
CA PRO A 134 -16.31 -49.58 -41.85
C PRO A 134 -17.27 -49.09 -40.74
N ARG A 135 -18.58 -49.27 -40.98
CA ARG A 135 -19.72 -48.91 -40.12
C ARG A 135 -20.14 -50.08 -39.22
N TRP A 136 -20.71 -49.80 -38.04
CA TRP A 136 -21.64 -50.69 -37.33
C TRP A 136 -22.81 -49.93 -36.68
N LEU A 137 -23.89 -50.67 -36.37
CA LEU A 137 -25.28 -50.17 -36.26
C LEU A 137 -25.77 -49.91 -34.82
N ALA A 138 -26.95 -49.27 -34.75
CA ALA A 138 -27.61 -48.77 -33.55
C ALA A 138 -28.43 -49.83 -32.79
N ALA A 139 -28.79 -49.48 -31.54
CA ALA A 139 -29.97 -50.00 -30.85
C ALA A 139 -30.63 -48.87 -30.05
N VAL A 140 -31.96 -48.76 -30.14
CA VAL A 140 -32.80 -47.79 -29.40
C VAL A 140 -33.68 -48.58 -28.43
N VAL A 141 -33.78 -48.13 -27.18
CA VAL A 141 -34.79 -48.61 -26.23
C VAL A 141 -35.47 -47.41 -25.59
N LEU A 142 -36.79 -47.32 -25.75
CA LEU A 142 -37.64 -46.38 -25.01
C LEU A 142 -38.11 -47.03 -23.71
N THR A 143 -38.00 -46.32 -22.59
CA THR A 143 -38.82 -46.53 -21.40
C THR A 143 -39.23 -45.18 -20.83
N ALA A 144 -40.54 -44.91 -20.82
CA ALA A 144 -41.11 -43.73 -20.19
C ALA A 144 -41.48 -44.03 -18.73
N SER A 145 -41.13 -43.12 -17.82
CA SER A 145 -41.53 -43.15 -16.41
C SER A 145 -41.81 -41.73 -15.92
N LEU A 146 -42.85 -41.57 -15.09
CA LEU A 146 -43.39 -40.27 -14.70
C LEU A 146 -42.42 -39.49 -13.81
N SER A 147 -42.14 -38.24 -14.16
CA SER A 147 -41.48 -37.27 -13.28
C SER A 147 -42.51 -36.42 -12.55
N THR A 148 -42.66 -36.64 -11.25
CA THR A 148 -43.38 -35.72 -10.35
C THR A 148 -42.71 -34.35 -10.35
N ALA A 149 -43.49 -33.27 -10.48
CA ALA A 149 -42.97 -31.92 -10.43
C ALA A 149 -42.43 -31.58 -9.03
N VAL A 150 -41.10 -31.60 -8.87
CA VAL A 150 -40.41 -31.05 -7.71
C VAL A 150 -40.46 -29.52 -7.81
N PRO A 151 -40.83 -28.77 -6.75
CA PRO A 151 -40.79 -27.31 -6.78
C PRO A 151 -39.37 -26.84 -7.05
N ALA A 152 -39.21 -25.90 -7.98
CA ALA A 152 -37.92 -25.33 -8.31
C ALA A 152 -37.28 -24.70 -7.06
N HIS A 153 -36.39 -25.44 -6.40
CA HIS A 153 -35.48 -24.87 -5.43
C HIS A 153 -34.67 -23.80 -6.16
N ALA A 154 -34.53 -22.64 -5.51
CA ALA A 154 -33.72 -21.56 -6.04
C ALA A 154 -32.33 -22.12 -6.35
N GLN A 155 -31.96 -22.14 -7.63
CA GLN A 155 -30.58 -22.40 -8.01
C GLN A 155 -29.74 -21.28 -7.39
N ASP A 156 -28.89 -21.64 -6.42
CA ASP A 156 -27.87 -20.74 -5.91
C ASP A 156 -27.06 -20.23 -7.10
N ARG A 157 -27.31 -18.97 -7.47
CA ARG A 157 -26.51 -18.30 -8.47
C ARG A 157 -25.13 -18.15 -7.86
N ALA A 158 -24.11 -18.74 -8.50
CA ALA A 158 -22.73 -18.49 -8.15
C ALA A 158 -22.53 -16.96 -8.00
N PRO A 159 -22.08 -16.48 -6.82
CA PRO A 159 -22.04 -15.06 -6.53
C PRO A 159 -21.12 -14.36 -7.53
N ARG A 160 -21.64 -13.30 -8.16
CA ARG A 160 -20.85 -12.48 -9.08
C ARG A 160 -19.81 -11.69 -8.27
N PRO A 161 -18.64 -11.32 -8.81
CA PRO A 161 -17.70 -10.44 -8.12
C PRO A 161 -18.30 -9.11 -7.64
N SER A 162 -19.40 -8.67 -8.26
CA SER A 162 -20.19 -7.49 -7.90
C SER A 162 -21.18 -7.68 -6.75
N ASP A 163 -21.49 -8.91 -6.31
CA ASP A 163 -22.46 -9.11 -5.23
C ASP A 163 -21.83 -8.81 -3.87
N THR A 164 -22.42 -7.82 -3.21
CA THR A 164 -21.96 -7.24 -1.94
C THR A 164 -23.10 -7.19 -0.91
N PHE A 165 -24.21 -7.88 -1.16
CA PHE A 165 -25.37 -7.87 -0.27
C PHE A 165 -25.33 -9.00 0.76
N LEU A 166 -25.55 -8.65 2.04
CA LEU A 166 -25.85 -9.59 3.11
C LEU A 166 -27.18 -9.19 3.75
N ARG A 167 -28.21 -10.02 3.58
CA ARG A 167 -29.57 -9.81 4.14
C ARG A 167 -30.06 -8.36 3.90
N GLU A 168 -30.11 -7.98 2.62
CA GLU A 168 -30.51 -6.65 2.10
C GLU A 168 -29.52 -5.49 2.36
N LEU A 169 -28.52 -5.64 3.23
CA LEU A 169 -27.49 -4.61 3.44
C LEU A 169 -26.38 -4.74 2.38
N ASN A 170 -26.13 -3.67 1.61
CA ASN A 170 -24.98 -3.59 0.71
C ASN A 170 -23.71 -3.24 1.52
N LEU A 171 -22.83 -4.22 1.71
CA LEU A 171 -21.60 -4.12 2.51
C LEU A 171 -20.47 -3.30 1.86
N ASP A 172 -20.54 -2.98 0.57
CA ASP A 172 -19.61 -2.02 -0.05
C ASP A 172 -19.94 -0.57 0.34
N ARG A 173 -21.22 -0.28 0.60
CA ARG A 173 -21.70 1.05 1.00
C ARG A 173 -21.96 1.21 2.49
N ALA A 174 -22.18 0.12 3.21
CA ALA A 174 -22.41 0.12 4.64
C ALA A 174 -21.15 0.53 5.42
N THR A 175 -21.34 1.39 6.41
CA THR A 175 -20.34 1.66 7.45
C THR A 175 -20.36 0.56 8.52
N VAL A 176 -19.34 0.50 9.37
CA VAL A 176 -19.35 -0.34 10.58
C VAL A 176 -20.54 -0.02 11.49
N LEU A 177 -21.02 1.22 11.51
CA LEU A 177 -22.22 1.61 12.30
C LEU A 177 -23.50 1.01 11.70
N ASP A 178 -23.61 0.95 10.37
CA ASP A 178 -24.72 0.27 9.70
C ASP A 178 -24.69 -1.25 9.95
N MET A 179 -23.50 -1.85 9.99
CA MET A 179 -23.30 -3.26 10.33
C MET A 179 -23.68 -3.53 11.79
N GLN A 180 -23.27 -2.68 12.75
CA GLN A 180 -23.73 -2.79 14.15
C GLN A 180 -25.26 -2.68 14.24
N HIS A 181 -25.87 -1.66 13.64
CA HIS A 181 -27.32 -1.49 13.61
C HIS A 181 -28.07 -2.65 12.91
N ALA A 182 -27.43 -3.37 11.99
CA ALA A 182 -28.01 -4.56 11.37
C ALA A 182 -27.95 -5.76 12.32
N MET A 183 -26.83 -5.95 13.03
CA MET A 183 -26.66 -7.01 14.03
C MET A 183 -27.54 -6.79 15.28
N ASP A 184 -27.69 -5.55 15.75
CA ASP A 184 -28.57 -5.20 16.89
C ASP A 184 -30.06 -5.46 16.59
N ARG A 185 -30.45 -5.35 15.32
CA ARG A 185 -31.81 -5.66 14.86
C ARG A 185 -31.96 -7.12 14.40
N GLY A 186 -30.96 -7.98 14.64
CA GLY A 186 -30.99 -9.40 14.30
C GLY A 186 -31.10 -9.70 12.81
N ARG A 187 -30.70 -8.77 11.92
CA ARG A 187 -30.74 -9.01 10.45
C ARG A 187 -29.73 -10.07 10.02
N PHE A 188 -28.57 -10.06 10.66
CA PHE A 188 -27.51 -11.07 10.59
C PHE A 188 -26.67 -10.98 11.88
N ASP A 189 -25.77 -11.93 12.08
CA ASP A 189 -24.84 -11.98 13.22
C ASP A 189 -23.37 -11.86 12.75
N SER A 190 -22.42 -11.79 13.68
CA SER A 190 -20.99 -11.71 13.37
C SER A 190 -20.51 -12.95 12.62
N VAL A 191 -21.02 -14.15 12.94
CA VAL A 191 -20.73 -15.38 12.18
C VAL A 191 -21.14 -15.24 10.71
N SER A 192 -22.34 -14.73 10.43
CA SER A 192 -22.83 -14.52 9.07
C SER A 192 -22.03 -13.47 8.32
N LEU A 193 -21.69 -12.35 8.98
CA LEU A 193 -20.84 -11.29 8.42
C LEU A 193 -19.43 -11.80 8.11
N THR A 194 -18.84 -12.58 9.02
CA THR A 194 -17.51 -13.18 8.86
C THR A 194 -17.49 -14.22 7.74
N ARG A 195 -18.50 -15.10 7.68
CA ARG A 195 -18.65 -16.10 6.61
C ARG A 195 -18.80 -15.43 5.24
N PHE A 196 -19.60 -14.36 5.14
CA PHE A 196 -19.72 -13.57 3.91
C PHE A 196 -18.35 -13.10 3.39
N TYR A 197 -17.52 -12.50 4.25
CA TYR A 197 -16.19 -12.02 3.83
C TYR A 197 -15.22 -13.15 3.50
N LEU A 198 -15.24 -14.28 4.22
CA LEU A 198 -14.44 -15.45 3.89
C LEU A 198 -14.82 -16.05 2.52
N ASP A 199 -16.11 -16.14 2.22
CA ASP A 199 -16.60 -16.58 0.91
C ASP A 199 -16.25 -15.60 -0.21
N ARG A 200 -16.30 -14.30 0.07
CA ARG A 200 -15.89 -13.26 -0.87
C ARG A 200 -14.38 -13.25 -1.14
N ILE A 201 -13.54 -13.48 -0.13
CA ILE A 201 -12.09 -13.70 -0.31
C ILE A 201 -11.87 -14.91 -1.23
N ARG A 202 -12.48 -16.06 -0.90
CA ARG A 202 -12.37 -17.30 -1.70
C ARG A 202 -12.75 -17.13 -3.18
N THR A 203 -13.67 -16.21 -3.50
CA THR A 203 -14.23 -16.06 -4.86
C THR A 203 -13.65 -14.89 -5.65
N VAL A 204 -13.17 -13.83 -5.00
CA VAL A 204 -12.69 -12.59 -5.66
C VAL A 204 -11.17 -12.45 -5.55
N ASP A 205 -10.58 -12.88 -4.44
CA ASP A 205 -9.14 -12.69 -4.20
C ASP A 205 -8.21 -13.46 -5.17
N PRO A 206 -8.60 -14.60 -5.81
CA PRO A 206 -7.79 -15.21 -6.87
C PRO A 206 -7.50 -14.32 -8.10
N MET A 207 -8.18 -13.19 -8.24
CA MET A 207 -7.87 -12.17 -9.27
C MET A 207 -7.00 -11.02 -8.72
N LEU A 208 -6.94 -10.87 -7.40
CA LEU A 208 -6.44 -9.67 -6.72
C LEU A 208 -5.20 -9.91 -5.85
N HIS A 209 -5.00 -11.13 -5.34
CA HIS A 209 -3.95 -11.54 -4.39
C HIS A 209 -3.75 -10.56 -3.23
N ALA A 210 -4.85 -10.03 -2.69
CA ALA A 210 -4.84 -9.05 -1.61
C ALA A 210 -4.78 -9.72 -0.22
N VAL A 211 -5.09 -11.02 -0.10
CA VAL A 211 -5.08 -11.76 1.17
C VAL A 211 -4.08 -12.91 1.13
N VAL A 212 -3.02 -12.82 1.94
CA VAL A 212 -1.96 -13.84 2.04
C VAL A 212 -2.44 -15.07 2.83
N GLN A 213 -3.21 -14.84 3.91
CA GLN A 213 -3.69 -15.91 4.77
C GLN A 213 -5.02 -15.53 5.43
N THR A 214 -6.01 -16.41 5.41
CA THR A 214 -7.22 -16.28 6.24
C THR A 214 -7.00 -16.89 7.63
N ASN A 215 -7.63 -16.32 8.66
CA ASN A 215 -7.54 -16.83 10.02
C ASN A 215 -8.45 -18.06 10.19
N PRO A 216 -7.91 -19.27 10.46
CA PRO A 216 -8.74 -20.45 10.73
C PRO A 216 -9.62 -20.30 11.98
N MET A 217 -9.31 -19.34 12.86
CA MET A 217 -10.08 -19.03 14.06
C MET A 217 -11.17 -17.96 13.84
N ALA A 218 -11.27 -17.32 12.67
CA ALA A 218 -12.16 -16.17 12.45
C ALA A 218 -13.62 -16.45 12.83
N LEU A 219 -14.18 -17.58 12.40
CA LEU A 219 -15.56 -17.95 12.73
C LEU A 219 -15.75 -18.19 14.24
N LYS A 220 -14.75 -18.71 14.96
CA LYS A 220 -14.81 -18.89 16.42
C LYS A 220 -14.64 -17.57 17.18
N GLU A 221 -13.82 -16.65 16.67
CA GLU A 221 -13.75 -15.27 17.17
C GLU A 221 -15.11 -14.55 17.00
N ALA A 222 -15.80 -14.80 15.87
CA ALA A 222 -17.16 -14.29 15.58
C ALA A 222 -18.24 -14.93 16.46
N GLU A 223 -18.28 -16.25 16.62
CA GLU A 223 -19.18 -16.95 17.56
C GLU A 223 -19.04 -16.40 18.99
N SER A 224 -17.80 -16.12 19.40
CA SER A 224 -17.52 -15.52 20.71
C SER A 224 -18.03 -14.08 20.81
N SER A 225 -18.07 -13.34 19.68
CA SER A 225 -18.69 -12.02 19.60
C SER A 225 -20.20 -12.11 19.75
N ASP A 226 -20.87 -12.98 19.01
CA ASP A 226 -22.32 -13.13 19.05
C ASP A 226 -22.84 -13.61 20.42
N GLN A 227 -22.03 -14.37 21.16
CA GLN A 227 -22.29 -14.66 22.58
C GLN A 227 -22.23 -13.40 23.45
N ARG A 228 -21.19 -12.56 23.30
CA ARG A 228 -21.04 -11.31 24.06
C ARG A 228 -22.11 -10.27 23.72
N ARG A 229 -22.49 -10.14 22.44
CA ARG A 229 -23.51 -9.19 21.97
C ARG A 229 -24.88 -9.37 22.64
N ARG A 230 -25.18 -10.55 23.21
CA ARG A 230 -26.36 -10.80 24.06
C ARG A 230 -26.42 -9.92 25.30
N HIS A 231 -25.29 -9.35 25.71
CA HIS A 231 -25.15 -8.39 26.81
C HIS A 231 -24.83 -6.97 26.33
N GLY A 232 -24.96 -6.69 25.03
CA GLY A 232 -24.58 -5.44 24.38
C GLY A 232 -23.20 -5.49 23.70
N ALA A 233 -23.00 -4.62 22.71
CA ALA A 233 -21.71 -4.49 22.03
C ALA A 233 -20.70 -3.69 22.88
N ARG A 234 -19.44 -4.17 22.98
CA ARG A 234 -18.38 -3.46 23.73
C ARG A 234 -17.85 -2.22 23.02
N SER A 235 -17.94 -2.17 21.69
CA SER A 235 -17.48 -1.05 20.86
C SER A 235 -18.15 -1.10 19.48
N ALA A 236 -17.91 -0.07 18.66
CA ALA A 236 -18.31 -0.06 17.25
C ALA A 236 -17.68 -1.21 16.41
N LEU A 237 -16.65 -1.90 16.92
CA LEU A 237 -15.97 -3.01 16.25
C LEU A 237 -16.37 -4.40 16.78
N GLU A 238 -17.30 -4.53 17.74
CA GLU A 238 -17.71 -5.86 18.23
C GLU A 238 -18.33 -6.70 17.10
N GLY A 239 -17.66 -7.78 16.73
CA GLY A 239 -18.06 -8.68 15.64
C GLY A 239 -17.70 -8.22 14.23
N ILE A 240 -16.95 -7.13 14.08
CA ILE A 240 -16.54 -6.59 12.78
C ILE A 240 -15.26 -7.30 12.26
N PRO A 241 -15.27 -7.88 11.04
CA PRO A 241 -14.09 -8.56 10.47
C PRO A 241 -13.01 -7.60 9.95
N VAL A 242 -11.76 -7.84 10.38
CA VAL A 242 -10.59 -6.97 10.11
C VAL A 242 -9.47 -7.75 9.43
N LEU A 243 -8.92 -7.21 8.33
CA LEU A 243 -7.64 -7.68 7.77
C LEU A 243 -6.48 -6.82 8.25
N LEU A 244 -5.35 -7.47 8.53
CA LEU A 244 -4.12 -6.83 8.99
C LEU A 244 -3.03 -6.97 7.93
N LYS A 245 -2.31 -5.91 7.55
CA LYS A 245 -1.11 -6.03 6.72
C LYS A 245 -0.13 -7.08 7.29
N ASP A 246 0.50 -7.89 6.43
CA ASP A 246 1.28 -9.05 6.88
C ASP A 246 2.65 -8.73 7.53
N ASN A 247 2.93 -7.45 7.80
CA ASN A 247 4.00 -7.04 8.70
C ASN A 247 3.53 -6.79 10.15
N ILE A 248 2.26 -7.06 10.49
CA ILE A 248 1.71 -6.89 11.84
C ILE A 248 1.66 -8.25 12.55
N ASP A 249 2.21 -8.33 13.77
CA ASP A 249 2.29 -9.56 14.57
C ASP A 249 0.95 -10.08 15.05
N THR A 250 0.75 -11.38 14.84
CA THR A 250 -0.38 -12.16 15.32
C THR A 250 0.10 -13.49 15.90
N THR A 251 -0.45 -13.87 17.05
CA THR A 251 -0.17 -15.16 17.70
C THR A 251 -0.90 -16.34 17.05
N GLY A 252 -0.39 -17.55 17.29
CA GLY A 252 -1.07 -18.80 16.96
C GLY A 252 -0.83 -19.28 15.52
N GLN A 253 -1.92 -19.39 14.75
CA GLN A 253 -1.91 -20.00 13.40
C GLN A 253 -1.72 -18.99 12.26
N LEU A 254 -2.06 -17.72 12.49
CA LEU A 254 -1.68 -16.66 11.56
C LEU A 254 -0.17 -16.45 11.61
N ARG A 255 0.44 -16.28 10.44
CA ARG A 255 1.85 -15.89 10.29
C ARG A 255 1.96 -14.39 10.14
N THR A 256 3.19 -13.89 10.28
CA THR A 256 3.59 -12.53 9.97
C THR A 256 4.90 -12.66 9.22
N THR A 257 4.85 -12.51 7.91
CA THR A 257 5.97 -12.84 7.02
C THR A 257 6.63 -11.61 6.39
N ALA A 258 6.01 -10.43 6.52
CA ALA A 258 6.34 -9.24 5.72
C ALA A 258 6.40 -9.53 4.19
N GLY A 259 5.72 -10.59 3.74
CA GLY A 259 5.71 -11.07 2.36
C GLY A 259 6.83 -12.08 1.99
N SER A 260 7.82 -12.31 2.85
CA SER A 260 9.02 -13.12 2.55
C SER A 260 8.96 -14.54 3.14
N GLU A 261 9.49 -15.51 2.40
CA GLU A 261 9.59 -16.90 2.84
C GLU A 261 10.50 -17.05 4.07
N ALA A 262 11.46 -16.13 4.25
CA ALA A 262 12.39 -16.08 5.38
C ALA A 262 11.70 -16.08 6.76
N LEU A 263 10.48 -15.53 6.83
CA LEU A 263 9.70 -15.39 8.07
C LEU A 263 8.57 -16.43 8.21
N LEU A 264 8.42 -17.41 7.32
CA LEU A 264 7.41 -18.48 7.47
C LEU A 264 7.58 -19.30 8.77
N GLY A 265 8.80 -19.36 9.30
CA GLY A 265 9.11 -19.98 10.60
C GLY A 265 9.03 -19.03 11.81
N SER A 266 8.72 -17.74 11.63
CA SER A 266 8.51 -16.75 12.70
C SER A 266 7.29 -17.09 13.57
N ARG A 267 7.44 -16.94 14.90
CA ARG A 267 6.43 -17.24 15.92
C ARG A 267 6.41 -16.12 16.98
N PRO A 268 5.84 -14.94 16.67
CA PRO A 268 5.71 -13.85 17.63
C PRO A 268 5.05 -14.32 18.94
N ALA A 269 5.70 -14.05 20.07
CA ALA A 269 5.22 -14.51 21.38
C ALA A 269 3.97 -13.77 21.87
N ARG A 270 3.64 -12.63 21.26
CA ARG A 270 2.49 -11.77 21.59
C ARG A 270 1.95 -11.16 20.32
N ASP A 271 0.66 -10.86 20.31
CA ASP A 271 0.06 -10.02 19.28
C ASP A 271 0.71 -8.63 19.30
N ALA A 272 0.72 -7.96 18.14
CA ALA A 272 0.98 -6.52 18.08
C ALA A 272 0.04 -5.76 19.01
N PHE A 273 0.46 -4.62 19.57
CA PHE A 273 -0.39 -3.85 20.49
C PHE A 273 -1.76 -3.50 19.89
N LEU A 274 -1.76 -3.07 18.62
CA LEU A 274 -2.98 -2.73 17.90
C LEU A 274 -3.91 -3.94 17.71
N VAL A 275 -3.37 -5.16 17.63
CA VAL A 275 -4.14 -6.41 17.47
C VAL A 275 -4.79 -6.82 18.79
N GLN A 276 -4.06 -6.69 19.90
CA GLN A 276 -4.64 -6.83 21.26
C GLN A 276 -5.79 -5.83 21.43
N ARG A 277 -5.57 -4.58 21.03
CA ARG A 277 -6.57 -3.51 21.07
C ARG A 277 -7.82 -3.77 20.23
N LEU A 278 -7.66 -4.36 19.04
CA LEU A 278 -8.78 -4.82 18.20
C LEU A 278 -9.56 -5.96 18.85
N ARG A 279 -8.87 -6.97 19.39
CA ARG A 279 -9.51 -8.13 20.07
C ARG A 279 -10.26 -7.71 21.34
N ASP A 280 -9.69 -6.79 22.12
CA ASP A 280 -10.36 -6.14 23.26
C ASP A 280 -11.62 -5.38 22.85
N ALA A 281 -11.59 -4.68 21.71
CA ALA A 281 -12.73 -3.98 21.13
C ALA A 281 -13.79 -4.95 20.55
N GLY A 282 -13.45 -6.23 20.38
CA GLY A 282 -14.31 -7.29 19.87
C GLY A 282 -14.27 -7.51 18.36
N ALA A 283 -13.30 -6.92 17.68
CA ALA A 283 -13.05 -7.18 16.28
C ALA A 283 -12.69 -8.66 16.04
N VAL A 284 -13.11 -9.19 14.89
CA VAL A 284 -12.76 -10.53 14.42
C VAL A 284 -11.56 -10.39 13.49
N ILE A 285 -10.42 -11.02 13.83
CA ILE A 285 -9.25 -10.98 12.96
C ILE A 285 -9.50 -11.95 11.80
N LEU A 286 -9.76 -11.42 10.61
CA LEU A 286 -10.14 -12.19 9.43
C LEU A 286 -8.94 -12.87 8.76
N GLY A 287 -7.75 -12.28 8.86
CA GLY A 287 -6.55 -12.75 8.16
C GLY A 287 -5.48 -11.68 7.98
N LYS A 288 -4.50 -11.99 7.12
CA LYS A 288 -3.37 -11.14 6.76
C LYS A 288 -3.47 -10.68 5.30
N ALA A 289 -3.32 -9.39 5.08
CA ALA A 289 -3.35 -8.75 3.77
C ALA A 289 -1.92 -8.61 3.20
N ASN A 290 -1.80 -8.77 1.88
CA ASN A 290 -0.54 -8.70 1.14
C ASN A 290 0.06 -7.29 1.16
N LEU A 291 1.35 -7.20 0.89
CA LEU A 291 2.13 -5.98 0.87
C LEU A 291 3.20 -6.04 -0.21
N SER A 292 3.74 -4.88 -0.61
CA SER A 292 5.11 -4.88 -1.14
C SER A 292 6.04 -5.46 -0.08
N GLU A 293 6.80 -6.48 -0.46
CA GLU A 293 7.67 -7.24 0.45
C GLU A 293 8.61 -6.34 1.27
N TRP A 294 8.81 -6.68 2.55
CA TRP A 294 9.58 -5.87 3.50
C TRP A 294 9.15 -4.40 3.52
N ALA A 295 7.84 -4.18 3.39
CA ALA A 295 7.21 -2.86 3.30
C ALA A 295 7.80 -1.96 2.18
N ASN A 296 8.24 -2.56 1.08
CA ASN A 296 8.91 -1.96 -0.08
C ASN A 296 10.38 -1.55 0.14
N PHE A 297 11.02 -1.94 1.25
CA PHE A 297 12.39 -1.52 1.58
C PHE A 297 13.46 -2.59 1.30
N ARG A 298 13.26 -3.43 0.26
CA ARG A 298 14.25 -4.43 -0.20
C ARG A 298 15.08 -3.98 -1.41
N SER A 299 14.45 -3.40 -2.42
CA SER A 299 15.05 -3.16 -3.74
C SER A 299 14.61 -1.82 -4.32
N GLY A 300 15.51 -1.17 -5.06
CA GLY A 300 15.22 0.06 -5.80
C GLY A 300 14.16 -0.15 -6.89
N PRO A 301 14.40 -1.03 -7.89
CA PRO A 301 13.42 -1.36 -8.93
C PRO A 301 12.34 -2.36 -8.46
N SER A 302 11.81 -2.18 -7.25
CA SER A 302 10.71 -2.99 -6.72
C SER A 302 9.40 -2.69 -7.45
N SER A 303 8.51 -3.69 -7.52
CA SER A 303 7.15 -3.55 -8.06
C SER A 303 6.15 -3.59 -6.92
N SER A 304 5.37 -2.52 -6.74
CA SER A 304 4.48 -2.39 -5.58
C SER A 304 3.39 -3.46 -5.54
N GLY A 305 3.14 -3.98 -4.33
CA GLY A 305 2.17 -5.05 -4.08
C GLY A 305 2.65 -6.47 -4.41
N TRP A 306 3.90 -6.65 -4.83
CA TRP A 306 4.52 -7.96 -4.96
C TRP A 306 5.16 -8.45 -3.65
N SER A 307 4.99 -9.73 -3.35
CA SER A 307 5.81 -10.47 -2.38
C SER A 307 6.00 -11.93 -2.77
N ALA A 308 7.03 -12.61 -2.25
CA ALA A 308 7.30 -14.02 -2.52
C ALA A 308 6.18 -14.93 -2.00
N VAL A 309 5.62 -14.63 -0.83
CA VAL A 309 4.54 -15.41 -0.19
C VAL A 309 3.17 -15.06 -0.74
N GLY A 310 2.88 -13.78 -1.02
CA GLY A 310 1.57 -13.31 -1.46
C GLY A 310 1.39 -13.19 -2.98
N GLY A 311 2.48 -13.21 -3.76
CA GLY A 311 2.45 -12.89 -5.18
C GLY A 311 2.15 -11.41 -5.45
N GLN A 312 1.79 -11.09 -6.70
CA GLN A 312 1.44 -9.73 -7.12
C GLN A 312 -0.01 -9.39 -6.79
N THR A 313 -0.20 -8.40 -5.91
CA THR A 313 -1.49 -7.75 -5.66
C THR A 313 -1.91 -6.91 -6.87
N ASN A 314 -3.17 -6.99 -7.31
CA ASN A 314 -3.67 -6.23 -8.47
C ASN A 314 -4.67 -5.13 -8.06
N ASN A 315 -4.66 -3.98 -8.73
CA ASN A 315 -5.66 -2.93 -8.51
C ASN A 315 -7.06 -3.41 -8.96
N PRO A 316 -8.11 -3.31 -8.13
CA PRO A 316 -9.40 -3.91 -8.44
C PRO A 316 -10.22 -3.10 -9.46
N TYR A 317 -9.85 -1.84 -9.74
CA TYR A 317 -10.50 -1.06 -10.81
C TYR A 317 -10.04 -1.56 -12.19
N VAL A 318 -8.73 -1.81 -12.34
CA VAL A 318 -8.09 -2.31 -13.55
C VAL A 318 -6.95 -3.26 -13.18
N LEU A 319 -7.07 -4.54 -13.54
CA LEU A 319 -6.29 -5.66 -12.99
C LEU A 319 -4.82 -5.69 -13.44
N ASP A 320 -4.47 -5.04 -14.55
CA ASP A 320 -3.07 -4.87 -14.99
C ASP A 320 -2.44 -3.56 -14.48
N ARG A 321 -3.07 -2.91 -13.49
CA ARG A 321 -2.56 -1.70 -12.85
C ARG A 321 -2.07 -1.97 -11.43
N ASN A 322 -1.07 -1.19 -11.07
CA ASN A 322 -0.38 -1.29 -9.80
C ASN A 322 -1.28 -0.79 -8.64
N PRO A 323 -1.31 -1.48 -7.49
CA PRO A 323 -2.11 -1.08 -6.33
C PRO A 323 -1.43 0.01 -5.47
N CYS A 324 -0.28 0.55 -5.89
CA CYS A 324 0.73 1.21 -5.04
C CYS A 324 1.07 0.34 -3.82
N GLY A 325 1.90 0.85 -2.92
CA GLY A 325 2.41 0.10 -1.79
C GLY A 325 2.89 1.00 -0.66
N SER A 326 3.32 0.42 0.46
CA SER A 326 3.39 -1.03 0.69
C SER A 326 2.14 -1.68 1.26
N SER A 327 1.12 -0.94 1.74
CA SER A 327 -0.12 -1.56 2.28
C SER A 327 -1.13 -2.01 1.19
N SER A 328 -0.61 -2.57 0.10
CA SER A 328 -1.31 -2.87 -1.15
C SER A 328 -2.55 -3.74 -0.93
N GLY A 329 -2.39 -4.92 -0.33
CA GLY A 329 -3.49 -5.85 -0.08
C GLY A 329 -4.53 -5.27 0.87
N SER A 330 -4.13 -4.42 1.82
CA SER A 330 -5.07 -3.76 2.75
C SER A 330 -5.99 -2.77 2.02
N ALA A 331 -5.45 -1.99 1.08
CA ALA A 331 -6.22 -1.07 0.27
C ALA A 331 -7.09 -1.78 -0.77
N VAL A 332 -6.57 -2.79 -1.46
CA VAL A 332 -7.32 -3.61 -2.42
C VAL A 332 -8.45 -4.38 -1.73
N ALA A 333 -8.20 -4.99 -0.58
CA ALA A 333 -9.21 -5.69 0.21
C ALA A 333 -10.31 -4.74 0.73
N ALA A 334 -9.96 -3.52 1.15
CA ALA A 334 -10.94 -2.50 1.49
C ALA A 334 -11.79 -2.13 0.26
N ALA A 335 -11.15 -1.85 -0.88
CA ALA A 335 -11.78 -1.39 -2.11
C ALA A 335 -12.71 -2.43 -2.74
N ALA A 336 -12.31 -3.71 -2.76
CA ALA A 336 -13.09 -4.84 -3.28
C ALA A 336 -14.04 -5.47 -2.24
N SER A 337 -14.17 -4.87 -1.05
CA SER A 337 -15.01 -5.35 0.06
C SER A 337 -14.71 -6.80 0.50
N LEU A 338 -13.43 -7.16 0.59
CA LEU A 338 -12.96 -8.45 1.11
C LEU A 338 -12.91 -8.51 2.64
N ALA A 339 -13.01 -7.36 3.30
CA ALA A 339 -13.21 -7.22 4.75
C ALA A 339 -14.08 -6.00 5.06
N ALA A 340 -14.61 -5.91 6.28
CA ALA A 340 -15.30 -4.71 6.73
C ALA A 340 -14.32 -3.53 6.82
N VAL A 341 -13.17 -3.73 7.48
CA VAL A 341 -12.10 -2.73 7.62
C VAL A 341 -10.71 -3.38 7.52
N THR A 342 -9.66 -2.60 7.20
CA THR A 342 -8.28 -3.10 7.14
C THR A 342 -7.29 -2.18 7.86
N ILE A 343 -6.13 -2.71 8.23
CA ILE A 343 -5.00 -1.97 8.84
C ILE A 343 -3.80 -2.02 7.89
N GLY A 344 -3.26 -0.86 7.55
CA GLY A 344 -1.96 -0.70 6.88
C GLY A 344 -0.87 -0.18 7.83
N THR A 345 0.34 -0.03 7.30
CA THR A 345 1.45 0.68 7.97
C THR A 345 2.14 1.63 7.00
N GLU A 346 2.61 2.77 7.49
CA GLU A 346 3.30 3.78 6.71
C GLU A 346 4.59 4.25 7.37
N THR A 347 5.66 4.31 6.57
CA THR A 347 6.94 4.98 6.83
C THR A 347 6.97 6.29 6.03
N ASP A 348 6.84 6.16 4.70
CA ASP A 348 6.34 7.20 3.79
C ASP A 348 5.42 6.55 2.74
N GLY A 349 4.32 7.24 2.40
CA GLY A 349 3.32 6.90 1.38
C GLY A 349 2.51 5.61 1.59
N SER A 350 2.99 4.69 2.42
CA SER A 350 2.58 3.30 2.43
C SER A 350 1.17 2.99 2.99
N ILE A 351 0.44 3.97 3.51
CA ILE A 351 -1.01 3.96 3.76
C ILE A 351 -1.72 4.85 2.73
N VAL A 352 -1.27 6.09 2.54
CA VAL A 352 -2.01 7.08 1.75
C VAL A 352 -1.95 6.83 0.25
N CYS A 353 -0.80 6.43 -0.31
CA CYS A 353 -0.69 6.10 -1.74
C CYS A 353 -1.56 4.90 -2.14
N PRO A 354 -1.46 3.71 -1.50
CA PRO A 354 -2.33 2.58 -1.85
C PRO A 354 -3.80 2.90 -1.56
N ALA A 355 -4.13 3.72 -0.55
CA ALA A 355 -5.52 4.14 -0.36
C ALA A 355 -6.03 5.04 -1.52
N GLY A 356 -5.23 6.02 -1.95
CA GLY A 356 -5.54 6.93 -3.05
C GLY A 356 -5.76 6.20 -4.38
N VAL A 357 -4.81 5.37 -4.83
CA VAL A 357 -4.92 4.66 -6.13
C VAL A 357 -5.98 3.55 -6.16
N ASN A 358 -6.45 3.09 -4.99
CA ASN A 358 -7.54 2.11 -4.87
C ASN A 358 -8.87 2.75 -4.40
N GLY A 359 -9.01 4.07 -4.42
CA GLY A 359 -10.29 4.75 -4.20
C GLY A 359 -10.91 4.49 -2.83
N VAL A 360 -10.07 4.44 -1.78
CA VAL A 360 -10.45 4.23 -0.38
C VAL A 360 -9.85 5.30 0.52
N VAL A 361 -10.31 5.37 1.77
CA VAL A 361 -9.81 6.28 2.81
C VAL A 361 -8.63 5.62 3.53
N GLY A 362 -7.55 6.37 3.71
CA GLY A 362 -6.39 5.94 4.51
C GLY A 362 -6.01 7.02 5.52
N ILE A 363 -5.83 6.65 6.79
CA ILE A 363 -5.30 7.58 7.82
C ILE A 363 -3.92 7.11 8.26
N LYS A 364 -2.92 7.97 8.05
CA LYS A 364 -1.61 7.89 8.70
C LYS A 364 -1.66 8.77 9.96
N PRO A 365 -1.72 8.21 11.18
CA PRO A 365 -1.80 9.03 12.39
C PRO A 365 -0.47 9.74 12.72
N THR A 366 -0.50 10.58 13.75
CA THR A 366 0.72 11.10 14.39
C THR A 366 1.55 9.96 14.96
N ILE A 367 2.86 10.01 14.77
CA ILE A 367 3.79 9.04 15.38
C ILE A 367 3.70 9.16 16.90
N GLY A 368 3.35 8.05 17.55
CA GLY A 368 3.05 7.98 18.99
C GLY A 368 1.57 7.94 19.37
N LEU A 369 0.63 8.00 18.41
CA LEU A 369 -0.78 7.75 18.70
C LEU A 369 -1.10 6.24 18.77
N VAL A 370 -0.49 5.46 17.87
CA VAL A 370 -0.65 3.99 17.76
C VAL A 370 0.71 3.35 18.02
N SER A 371 0.77 2.39 18.94
CA SER A 371 1.99 1.62 19.23
C SER A 371 2.39 0.76 18.04
N ARG A 372 3.70 0.73 17.78
CA ARG A 372 4.38 -0.02 16.72
C ARG A 372 4.94 -1.35 17.23
N SER A 373 4.73 -1.66 18.52
CA SER A 373 5.17 -2.91 19.13
C SER A 373 4.50 -4.11 18.48
N GLY A 374 5.31 -4.99 17.89
CA GLY A 374 4.88 -6.13 17.10
C GLY A 374 4.53 -5.76 15.65
N VAL A 375 5.27 -4.83 15.05
CA VAL A 375 5.23 -4.54 13.62
C VAL A 375 6.65 -4.73 13.09
N VAL A 376 6.83 -5.46 11.99
CA VAL A 376 8.13 -5.56 11.29
C VAL A 376 8.48 -4.16 10.79
N PRO A 377 9.57 -3.54 11.29
CA PRO A 377 9.81 -2.11 11.12
C PRO A 377 10.53 -1.77 9.81
N ILE A 378 10.42 -0.50 9.41
CA ILE A 378 11.45 0.19 8.62
C ILE A 378 12.17 1.22 9.49
N SER A 379 11.43 2.05 10.24
CA SER A 379 12.00 3.16 11.01
C SER A 379 11.16 3.55 12.22
N ALA A 380 11.76 3.46 13.40
CA ALA A 380 11.20 4.01 14.63
C ALA A 380 11.14 5.57 14.67
N GLN A 381 11.60 6.26 13.63
CA GLN A 381 11.42 7.71 13.45
C GLN A 381 10.22 8.09 12.56
N GLN A 382 9.74 7.16 11.72
CA GLN A 382 8.66 7.43 10.74
C GLN A 382 7.46 6.48 10.81
N ASP A 383 7.68 5.22 11.20
CA ASP A 383 6.66 4.18 11.13
C ASP A 383 5.43 4.49 11.97
N THR A 384 4.26 4.19 11.42
CA THR A 384 3.02 4.07 12.19
C THR A 384 2.03 3.12 11.51
N ALA A 385 1.13 2.51 12.29
CA ALA A 385 0.02 1.72 11.78
C ALA A 385 -1.26 2.56 11.75
N GLY A 386 -2.11 2.33 10.75
CA GLY A 386 -3.32 3.14 10.56
C GLY A 386 -4.39 2.45 9.70
N PRO A 387 -5.65 2.90 9.79
CA PRO A 387 -6.76 2.28 9.08
C PRO A 387 -6.72 2.59 7.58
N ILE A 388 -7.10 1.58 6.78
CA ILE A 388 -7.48 1.73 5.37
C ILE A 388 -8.90 1.15 5.21
N THR A 389 -9.85 1.95 4.75
CA THR A 389 -11.29 1.62 4.82
C THR A 389 -12.08 2.32 3.70
N ARG A 390 -13.30 1.86 3.40
CA ARG A 390 -14.08 2.43 2.29
C ARG A 390 -14.60 3.86 2.54
N ASN A 391 -14.63 4.31 3.79
CA ASN A 391 -15.20 5.60 4.19
C ASN A 391 -14.57 6.13 5.50
N VAL A 392 -14.74 7.43 5.78
CA VAL A 392 -14.12 8.10 6.94
C VAL A 392 -14.73 7.64 8.28
N THR A 393 -15.99 7.21 8.30
CA THR A 393 -16.65 6.67 9.52
C THR A 393 -15.94 5.42 10.02
N ASP A 394 -15.64 4.50 9.12
CA ASP A 394 -14.93 3.25 9.40
C ASP A 394 -13.50 3.53 9.86
N ALA A 395 -12.79 4.44 9.18
CA ALA A 395 -11.45 4.87 9.55
C ALA A 395 -11.41 5.46 10.97
N ALA A 396 -12.39 6.30 11.32
CA ALA A 396 -12.52 6.88 12.66
C ALA A 396 -12.81 5.84 13.74
N ALA A 397 -13.72 4.88 13.48
CA ALA A 397 -14.02 3.78 14.39
C ALA A 397 -12.79 2.93 14.70
N VAL A 398 -12.01 2.61 13.66
CA VAL A 398 -10.79 1.81 13.79
C VAL A 398 -9.70 2.57 14.54
N LEU A 399 -9.44 3.84 14.18
CA LEU A 399 -8.41 4.64 14.85
C LEU A 399 -8.69 4.78 16.35
N SER A 400 -9.96 4.94 16.74
CA SER A 400 -10.37 4.98 18.14
C SER A 400 -10.07 3.69 18.91
N ALA A 401 -10.14 2.53 18.26
CA ALA A 401 -9.87 1.25 18.89
C ALA A 401 -8.37 0.98 19.08
N ILE A 402 -7.54 1.31 18.07
CA ILE A 402 -6.12 0.92 18.01
C ILE A 402 -5.14 1.85 18.71
N GLN A 403 -5.52 3.10 18.97
CA GLN A 403 -4.68 4.07 19.70
C GLN A 403 -4.34 3.58 21.12
N GLY A 404 -3.25 4.08 21.69
CA GLY A 404 -2.98 3.94 23.12
C GLY A 404 -1.49 3.97 23.48
N VAL A 405 -1.24 4.12 24.78
CA VAL A 405 0.11 4.06 25.35
C VAL A 405 0.54 2.62 25.54
N ASP A 406 1.72 2.27 25.04
CA ASP A 406 2.36 0.97 25.23
C ASP A 406 3.75 1.18 25.81
N ARG A 407 4.03 0.57 26.97
CA ARG A 407 5.34 0.67 27.63
C ARG A 407 6.48 0.05 26.81
N ARG A 408 6.18 -0.74 25.79
CA ARG A 408 7.14 -1.33 24.85
C ARG A 408 7.49 -0.38 23.68
N ASP A 409 6.68 0.65 23.44
CA ASP A 409 6.93 1.66 22.41
C ASP A 409 7.10 3.06 23.03
N PRO A 410 8.35 3.53 23.21
CA PRO A 410 8.63 4.81 23.86
C PRO A 410 8.18 6.03 23.06
N ALA A 411 7.76 5.88 21.79
CA ALA A 411 7.15 6.98 21.05
C ALA A 411 5.69 7.23 21.47
N THR A 412 5.02 6.27 22.12
CA THR A 412 3.62 6.44 22.50
C THR A 412 3.44 7.47 23.61
N VAL A 413 2.55 8.43 23.41
CA VAL A 413 2.36 9.54 24.36
C VAL A 413 1.02 9.46 25.11
N PRO A 414 0.98 9.78 26.41
CA PRO A 414 -0.28 9.92 27.14
C PRO A 414 -1.12 11.08 26.57
N GLY A 415 -2.28 10.77 25.98
CA GLY A 415 -3.22 11.77 25.44
C GLY A 415 -4.70 11.48 25.71
N GLY A 416 -4.99 10.39 26.45
CA GLY A 416 -6.34 9.82 26.60
C GLY A 416 -6.83 9.12 25.33
N ASN A 417 -7.73 8.14 25.49
CA ASN A 417 -8.33 7.47 24.32
C ASN A 417 -9.39 8.39 23.71
N ARG A 418 -9.13 8.89 22.49
CA ARG A 418 -10.03 9.78 21.76
C ARG A 418 -11.11 8.99 21.01
N ASP A 419 -12.36 9.39 21.18
CA ASP A 419 -13.46 8.91 20.36
C ASP A 419 -13.59 9.78 19.09
N TYR A 420 -13.01 9.29 18.00
CA TYR A 420 -12.94 9.96 16.71
C TYR A 420 -14.27 9.91 15.94
N LEU A 421 -15.23 9.06 16.32
CA LEU A 421 -16.59 9.11 15.77
C LEU A 421 -17.27 10.45 16.10
N LYS A 422 -16.89 11.11 17.21
CA LYS A 422 -17.36 12.46 17.58
C LYS A 422 -16.84 13.57 16.67
N ALA A 423 -15.87 13.29 15.79
CA ALA A 423 -15.40 14.23 14.77
C ALA A 423 -16.29 14.25 13.51
N LEU A 424 -17.14 13.24 13.31
CA LEU A 424 -17.95 13.05 12.10
C LEU A 424 -19.09 14.07 12.00
N LYS A 425 -18.78 15.27 11.50
CA LYS A 425 -19.70 16.41 11.36
C LYS A 425 -19.81 16.82 9.88
N PRO A 426 -20.95 16.61 9.19
CA PRO A 426 -21.05 16.92 7.75
C PRO A 426 -20.82 18.40 7.39
N GLY A 427 -21.04 19.31 8.35
CA GLY A 427 -20.79 20.74 8.20
C GLY A 427 -19.39 21.21 8.64
N ALA A 428 -18.44 20.32 8.93
CA ALA A 428 -17.15 20.69 9.53
C ALA A 428 -16.33 21.70 8.71
N LEU A 429 -16.49 21.71 7.38
CA LEU A 429 -15.82 22.62 6.46
C LEU A 429 -16.20 24.10 6.67
N ALA A 430 -17.38 24.38 7.23
CA ALA A 430 -17.84 25.75 7.43
C ALA A 430 -16.88 26.53 8.35
N GLY A 431 -16.43 27.68 7.85
CA GLY A 431 -15.50 28.58 8.55
C GLY A 431 -14.07 28.05 8.68
N LYS A 432 -13.72 26.93 8.05
CA LYS A 432 -12.35 26.40 8.04
C LYS A 432 -11.47 27.13 7.04
N ARG A 433 -10.17 27.18 7.30
CA ARG A 433 -9.15 27.74 6.43
C ARG A 433 -8.23 26.63 5.95
N ILE A 434 -8.24 26.36 4.65
CA ILE A 434 -7.52 25.22 4.05
C ILE A 434 -6.55 25.77 3.01
N GLY A 435 -5.26 25.47 3.17
CA GLY A 435 -4.25 25.80 2.17
C GLY A 435 -4.11 24.69 1.13
N VAL A 436 -3.85 25.01 -0.14
CA VAL A 436 -3.75 24.01 -1.22
C VAL A 436 -2.36 23.98 -1.79
N TRP A 437 -1.62 22.91 -1.50
CA TRP A 437 -0.30 22.65 -2.09
C TRP A 437 -0.47 22.04 -3.47
N ARG A 438 -0.33 22.89 -4.50
CA ARG A 438 -0.61 22.50 -5.90
C ARG A 438 0.60 21.98 -6.67
N SER A 439 1.79 22.45 -6.36
CA SER A 439 3.01 22.18 -7.13
C SER A 439 3.32 20.69 -7.28
N VAL A 440 2.94 19.86 -6.29
CA VAL A 440 3.03 18.38 -6.35
C VAL A 440 2.19 17.72 -7.45
N ALA A 441 1.20 18.40 -8.04
CA ALA A 441 0.42 17.87 -9.16
C ALA A 441 1.21 17.88 -10.49
N GLY A 442 2.29 18.66 -10.57
CA GLY A 442 3.01 18.90 -11.82
C GLY A 442 2.11 19.44 -12.93
N ASP A 443 2.24 18.87 -14.13
CA ASP A 443 1.42 19.16 -15.31
C ASP A 443 0.28 18.14 -15.53
N ASN A 444 0.05 17.23 -14.58
CA ASN A 444 -0.90 16.13 -14.74
C ASN A 444 -2.36 16.63 -14.73
N GLN A 445 -2.95 16.68 -15.93
CA GLN A 445 -4.27 17.30 -16.16
C GLN A 445 -5.42 16.61 -15.39
N ASP A 446 -5.41 15.27 -15.29
CA ASP A 446 -6.44 14.52 -14.55
C ASP A 446 -6.37 14.80 -13.03
N VAL A 447 -5.15 14.99 -12.51
CA VAL A 447 -4.90 15.36 -11.10
C VAL A 447 -5.29 16.82 -10.84
N LEU A 448 -4.88 17.75 -11.71
CA LEU A 448 -5.22 19.18 -11.61
C LEU A 448 -6.74 19.40 -11.63
N ALA A 449 -7.46 18.76 -12.58
CA ALA A 449 -8.92 18.84 -12.67
C ALA A 449 -9.61 18.25 -11.43
N THR A 450 -9.05 17.17 -10.87
CA THR A 450 -9.54 16.58 -9.60
C THR A 450 -9.34 17.53 -8.41
N LEU A 451 -8.18 18.19 -8.34
CA LEU A 451 -7.87 19.17 -7.30
C LEU A 451 -8.77 20.41 -7.39
N ASP A 452 -9.07 20.88 -8.60
CA ASP A 452 -10.02 21.98 -8.82
C ASP A 452 -11.46 21.62 -8.40
N ALA A 453 -11.91 20.41 -8.72
CA ALA A 453 -13.22 19.91 -8.26
C ALA A 453 -13.26 19.79 -6.71
N ALA A 454 -12.16 19.37 -6.10
CA ALA A 454 -12.05 19.33 -4.64
C ALA A 454 -12.10 20.73 -4.02
N VAL A 455 -11.32 21.69 -4.55
CA VAL A 455 -11.31 23.09 -4.11
C VAL A 455 -12.68 23.76 -4.29
N ALA A 456 -13.37 23.52 -5.40
CA ALA A 456 -14.74 23.99 -5.62
C ALA A 456 -15.71 23.44 -4.55
N THR A 457 -15.59 22.15 -4.22
CA THR A 457 -16.38 21.50 -3.15
C THR A 457 -16.11 22.13 -1.78
N LEU A 458 -14.83 22.38 -1.43
CA LEU A 458 -14.46 23.04 -0.18
C LEU A 458 -15.07 24.45 -0.06
N ARG A 459 -14.92 25.27 -1.11
CA ARG A 459 -15.51 26.63 -1.17
C ARG A 459 -17.05 26.57 -1.05
N ALA A 460 -17.70 25.66 -1.77
CA ALA A 460 -19.16 25.47 -1.73
C ALA A 460 -19.69 24.98 -0.37
N LYS A 461 -18.84 24.41 0.49
CA LYS A 461 -19.18 24.02 1.88
C LYS A 461 -18.70 25.04 2.93
N GLY A 462 -18.32 26.24 2.51
CA GLY A 462 -18.02 27.37 3.40
C GLY A 462 -16.61 27.36 3.98
N ALA A 463 -15.68 26.60 3.40
CA ALA A 463 -14.26 26.73 3.72
C ALA A 463 -13.64 27.91 2.94
N THR A 464 -12.80 28.69 3.62
CA THR A 464 -11.88 29.63 2.98
C THR A 464 -10.69 28.86 2.45
N VAL A 465 -10.43 28.94 1.15
CA VAL A 465 -9.30 28.24 0.50
C VAL A 465 -8.18 29.23 0.18
N VAL A 466 -7.00 29.00 0.77
CA VAL A 466 -5.75 29.67 0.39
C VAL A 466 -5.10 28.83 -0.70
N ASP A 467 -5.34 29.24 -1.95
CA ASP A 467 -4.90 28.49 -3.14
C ASP A 467 -3.42 28.79 -3.47
N ASN A 468 -2.73 27.85 -4.12
CA ASN A 468 -1.29 27.92 -4.42
C ASN A 468 -0.41 28.19 -3.17
N LEU A 469 -0.65 27.42 -2.11
CA LEU A 469 0.26 27.34 -0.97
C LEU A 469 1.53 26.60 -1.40
N GLU A 470 2.70 27.10 -1.04
CA GLU A 470 3.97 26.35 -1.17
C GLU A 470 4.49 25.91 0.21
N LEU A 471 5.12 24.74 0.24
CA LEU A 471 5.75 24.17 1.43
C LEU A 471 7.28 24.27 1.28
N GLU A 472 7.83 25.40 1.73
CA GLU A 472 9.25 25.72 1.58
C GLU A 472 10.18 24.65 2.17
N GLY A 473 11.23 24.28 1.44
CA GLY A 473 12.24 23.31 1.89
C GLY A 473 11.86 21.82 1.74
N MET A 474 10.65 21.50 1.26
CA MET A 474 10.25 20.10 0.99
C MET A 474 11.12 19.41 -0.07
N ASP A 475 11.69 20.18 -1.00
CA ASP A 475 12.64 19.72 -2.02
C ASP A 475 13.94 19.15 -1.44
N GLN A 476 14.29 19.55 -0.21
CA GLN A 476 15.53 19.18 0.48
C GLN A 476 15.35 18.06 1.52
N VAL A 477 14.15 17.49 1.63
CA VAL A 477 13.81 16.47 2.64
C VAL A 477 14.27 15.06 2.22
N GLY A 478 14.10 14.69 0.95
CA GLY A 478 14.15 13.30 0.51
C GLY A 478 15.52 12.60 0.61
N GLU A 479 16.62 13.29 0.30
CA GLU A 479 17.96 12.69 0.45
C GLU A 479 18.30 12.45 1.94
N PRO A 480 18.20 13.45 2.84
CA PRO A 480 18.48 13.23 4.27
C PRO A 480 17.53 12.21 4.93
N GLU A 481 16.29 12.10 4.45
CA GLU A 481 15.36 11.05 4.84
C GLU A 481 15.87 9.67 4.41
N PHE A 482 16.09 9.45 3.11
CA PHE A 482 16.46 8.16 2.56
C PHE A 482 17.76 7.62 3.18
N THR A 483 18.78 8.49 3.28
CA THR A 483 20.07 8.12 3.90
C THR A 483 19.90 7.77 5.39
N ALA A 484 19.01 8.44 6.12
CA ALA A 484 18.70 8.09 7.51
C ALA A 484 17.93 6.76 7.64
N LEU A 485 16.96 6.50 6.75
CA LEU A 485 16.18 5.27 6.73
C LEU A 485 17.05 4.01 6.56
N LEU A 486 18.16 4.08 5.80
CA LEU A 486 19.09 2.95 5.66
C LEU A 486 19.72 2.52 7.00
N THR A 487 20.14 3.49 7.82
CA THR A 487 20.73 3.23 9.15
C THR A 487 19.68 2.74 10.14
N GLU A 488 18.50 3.36 10.14
CA GLU A 488 17.36 2.98 10.99
C GLU A 488 16.86 1.58 10.67
N PHE A 489 16.72 1.23 9.39
CA PHE A 489 16.26 -0.09 8.96
C PHE A 489 17.17 -1.21 9.46
N LYS A 490 18.50 -1.06 9.31
CA LYS A 490 19.46 -2.01 9.87
C LYS A 490 19.30 -2.14 11.38
N HIS A 491 19.13 -1.04 12.10
CA HIS A 491 18.98 -1.03 13.55
C HIS A 491 17.69 -1.74 14.01
N ASP A 492 16.55 -1.22 13.56
CA ASP A 492 15.22 -1.63 14.03
C ASP A 492 14.87 -3.03 13.55
N LEU A 493 15.26 -3.42 12.33
CA LEU A 493 15.02 -4.78 11.83
C LEU A 493 15.87 -5.81 12.58
N ASN A 494 17.15 -5.53 12.86
CA ASN A 494 17.99 -6.44 13.64
C ASN A 494 17.43 -6.60 15.07
N ALA A 495 16.98 -5.51 15.70
CA ALA A 495 16.33 -5.58 17.00
C ALA A 495 15.04 -6.42 16.98
N TYR A 496 14.20 -6.25 15.95
CA TYR A 496 12.98 -7.03 15.76
C TYR A 496 13.28 -8.53 15.53
N LEU A 497 14.18 -8.85 14.60
CA LEU A 497 14.53 -10.24 14.26
C LEU A 497 15.21 -10.97 15.43
N ALA A 498 16.10 -10.32 16.18
CA ALA A 498 16.73 -10.91 17.36
C ALA A 498 15.74 -11.15 18.51
N ALA A 499 14.72 -10.30 18.65
CA ALA A 499 13.66 -10.45 19.66
C ALA A 499 12.55 -11.43 19.26
N THR A 500 12.42 -11.75 17.96
CA THR A 500 11.36 -12.61 17.43
C THR A 500 11.71 -14.10 17.65
N PRO A 501 10.84 -14.90 18.28
CA PRO A 501 11.05 -16.34 18.39
C PRO A 501 10.69 -17.07 17.09
N GLY A 502 11.37 -18.18 16.80
CA GLY A 502 11.02 -19.06 15.69
C GLY A 502 12.24 -19.56 14.92
N ARG A 503 12.00 -20.01 13.69
CA ARG A 503 13.05 -20.36 12.73
C ARG A 503 13.04 -19.35 11.58
N HIS A 504 13.91 -18.36 11.66
CA HIS A 504 14.16 -17.33 10.66
C HIS A 504 15.59 -16.78 10.87
N PRO A 505 16.13 -15.98 9.94
CA PRO A 505 17.35 -15.22 10.19
C PRO A 505 17.22 -14.28 11.42
N HIS A 506 18.32 -14.11 12.15
CA HIS A 506 18.37 -13.28 13.37
C HIS A 506 18.68 -11.80 13.10
N ASP A 507 19.13 -11.46 11.89
CA ASP A 507 19.54 -10.13 11.47
C ASP A 507 19.42 -9.96 9.95
N LEU A 508 19.64 -8.72 9.47
CA LEU A 508 19.64 -8.32 8.07
C LEU A 508 20.72 -9.06 7.24
N ALA A 509 21.88 -9.37 7.82
CA ALA A 509 22.92 -10.14 7.13
C ALA A 509 22.45 -11.57 6.82
N GLY A 510 21.76 -12.20 7.76
CA GLY A 510 21.12 -13.50 7.59
C GLY A 510 19.94 -13.47 6.61
N LEU A 511 19.18 -12.37 6.52
CA LEU A 511 18.16 -12.18 5.48
C LEU A 511 18.79 -12.08 4.07
N ILE A 512 19.84 -11.27 3.92
CA ILE A 512 20.58 -11.11 2.66
C ILE A 512 21.10 -12.47 2.16
N GLU A 513 21.63 -13.29 3.07
CA GLU A 513 22.12 -14.63 2.76
C GLU A 513 21.00 -15.64 2.52
N PHE A 514 19.87 -15.53 3.24
CA PHE A 514 18.67 -16.33 2.96
C PHE A 514 18.19 -16.08 1.52
N ASN A 515 18.05 -14.82 1.13
CA ASN A 515 17.58 -14.44 -0.21
C ASN A 515 18.52 -14.93 -1.32
N ARG A 516 19.85 -14.89 -1.11
CA ARG A 516 20.84 -15.46 -2.03
C ARG A 516 20.67 -16.97 -2.22
N ARG A 517 20.34 -17.71 -1.16
CA ARG A 517 20.08 -19.16 -1.21
C ARG A 517 18.71 -19.51 -1.81
N HIS A 518 17.74 -18.59 -1.74
CA HIS A 518 16.38 -18.75 -2.27
C HIS A 518 16.12 -17.79 -3.44
N ALA A 519 17.14 -17.52 -4.26
CA ALA A 519 17.08 -16.50 -5.31
C ALA A 519 15.99 -16.75 -6.38
N SER A 520 15.55 -18.00 -6.54
CA SER A 520 14.45 -18.38 -7.44
C SER A 520 13.05 -17.98 -6.95
N THR A 521 12.89 -17.65 -5.67
CA THR A 521 11.65 -17.13 -5.07
C THR A 521 11.82 -15.67 -4.68
N GLU A 522 12.68 -15.38 -3.70
CA GLU A 522 12.92 -14.05 -3.13
C GLU A 522 13.46 -13.06 -4.19
N LEU A 523 14.50 -13.44 -4.94
CA LEU A 523 15.20 -12.55 -5.90
C LEU A 523 14.73 -12.74 -7.35
N ARG A 524 13.55 -13.32 -7.56
CA ARG A 524 13.07 -13.76 -8.88
C ARG A 524 12.89 -12.63 -9.91
N TYR A 525 12.51 -11.44 -9.44
CA TYR A 525 12.09 -10.32 -10.28
C TYR A 525 13.00 -9.10 -10.11
N PHE A 526 13.34 -8.77 -8.87
CA PHE A 526 14.25 -7.69 -8.49
C PHE A 526 15.12 -8.09 -7.29
N GLY A 527 16.27 -7.42 -7.15
CA GLY A 527 17.34 -7.78 -6.21
C GLY A 527 17.11 -7.30 -4.78
N GLN A 528 18.17 -6.97 -4.05
CA GLN A 528 18.08 -6.59 -2.64
C GLN A 528 19.03 -5.44 -2.29
N GLU A 529 19.11 -4.47 -3.19
CA GLU A 529 20.09 -3.39 -3.15
C GLU A 529 19.90 -2.48 -1.92
N LEU A 530 18.67 -2.31 -1.43
CA LEU A 530 18.40 -1.52 -0.22
C LEU A 530 18.81 -2.29 1.04
N PHE A 531 18.66 -3.62 1.06
CA PHE A 531 19.19 -4.45 2.15
C PHE A 531 20.71 -4.36 2.20
N GLU A 532 21.39 -4.45 1.05
CA GLU A 532 22.85 -4.39 0.98
C GLU A 532 23.39 -2.99 1.32
N GLN A 533 22.71 -1.91 0.90
CA GLN A 533 23.00 -0.54 1.32
C GLN A 533 22.78 -0.33 2.82
N ALA A 534 21.63 -0.74 3.37
CA ALA A 534 21.34 -0.65 4.79
C ALA A 534 22.35 -1.44 5.62
N GLN A 535 22.71 -2.67 5.19
CA GLN A 535 23.71 -3.50 5.85
C GLN A 535 25.11 -2.86 5.87
N ALA A 536 25.45 -2.04 4.87
CA ALA A 536 26.72 -1.30 4.80
C ALA A 536 26.78 -0.08 5.74
N THR A 537 25.65 0.42 6.27
CA THR A 537 25.63 1.47 7.31
C THR A 537 26.20 0.98 8.63
N THR A 538 26.47 1.88 9.57
CA THR A 538 26.83 1.52 10.95
C THR A 538 25.69 0.78 11.67
N GLY A 539 24.43 1.18 11.43
CA GLY A 539 23.27 0.75 12.23
C GLY A 539 23.27 1.30 13.65
N ASP A 540 24.13 2.28 13.95
CA ASP A 540 24.21 2.95 15.25
C ASP A 540 23.43 4.27 15.20
N LEU A 541 22.38 4.36 16.01
CA LEU A 541 21.56 5.58 16.10
C LEU A 541 22.29 6.73 16.84
N ASN A 542 23.49 6.51 17.36
CA ASN A 542 24.35 7.54 17.93
C ASN A 542 25.28 8.20 16.91
N ASP A 543 25.42 7.59 15.72
CA ASP A 543 26.27 8.07 14.63
C ASP A 543 25.98 9.55 14.31
N PRO A 544 26.99 10.45 14.35
CA PRO A 544 26.80 11.88 14.15
C PRO A 544 26.22 12.25 12.78
N GLU A 545 26.56 11.51 11.72
CA GLU A 545 26.10 11.78 10.36
C GLU A 545 24.63 11.42 10.23
N TYR A 546 24.25 10.20 10.64
CA TYR A 546 22.85 9.78 10.75
C TYR A 546 22.01 10.79 11.55
N ARG A 547 22.48 11.18 12.76
CA ARG A 547 21.76 12.12 13.61
C ARG A 547 21.61 13.50 12.98
N ALA A 548 22.58 13.96 12.21
CA ALA A 548 22.49 15.20 11.45
C ALA A 548 21.46 15.12 10.32
N LEU A 549 21.48 14.02 9.54
CA LEU A 549 20.56 13.79 8.42
C LEU A 549 19.11 13.63 8.88
N ARG A 550 18.85 12.74 9.85
CA ARG A 550 17.50 12.57 10.44
C ARG A 550 16.98 13.87 11.06
N LYS A 551 17.84 14.63 11.76
CA LYS A 551 17.46 15.95 12.28
C LYS A 551 17.11 16.91 11.14
N LYS A 552 17.92 17.00 10.09
CA LYS A 552 17.68 17.86 8.90
C LYS A 552 16.33 17.52 8.26
N ALA A 553 16.10 16.25 7.90
CA ALA A 553 14.84 15.79 7.31
C ALA A 553 13.62 16.17 8.15
N THR A 554 13.66 15.81 9.44
CA THR A 554 12.55 16.04 10.39
C THR A 554 12.30 17.53 10.64
N THR A 555 13.36 18.33 10.76
CA THR A 555 13.24 19.78 10.98
C THR A 555 12.66 20.47 9.75
N LEU A 556 13.14 20.16 8.53
CA LEU A 556 12.61 20.74 7.30
C LEU A 556 11.12 20.40 7.12
N ALA A 557 10.74 19.13 7.22
CA ALA A 557 9.35 18.70 7.03
C ALA A 557 8.38 19.32 8.07
N ARG A 558 8.81 19.45 9.34
CA ARG A 558 8.01 20.15 10.36
C ARG A 558 7.91 21.64 10.09
N GLN A 559 9.04 22.31 9.79
CA GLN A 559 9.06 23.74 9.50
C GLN A 559 8.20 24.10 8.29
N ALA A 560 8.21 23.28 7.23
CA ALA A 560 7.39 23.47 6.05
C ALA A 560 5.89 23.48 6.41
N ILE A 561 5.41 22.48 7.17
CA ILE A 561 4.00 22.41 7.60
C ILE A 561 3.67 23.53 8.60
N ASP A 562 4.43 23.63 9.69
CA ASP A 562 4.10 24.51 10.82
C ASP A 562 4.16 25.99 10.43
N SER A 563 5.12 26.39 9.59
CA SER A 563 5.21 27.77 9.08
C SER A 563 4.07 28.08 8.13
N ALA A 564 3.77 27.18 7.19
CA ALA A 564 2.68 27.35 6.23
C ALA A 564 1.30 27.45 6.92
N VAL A 565 1.05 26.58 7.91
CA VAL A 565 -0.15 26.57 8.74
C VAL A 565 -0.26 27.83 9.59
N SER A 566 0.83 28.24 10.26
CA SER A 566 0.84 29.43 11.13
C SER A 566 0.65 30.72 10.34
N ALA A 567 1.48 30.96 9.32
CA ALA A 567 1.47 32.20 8.53
C ALA A 567 0.13 32.45 7.84
N ASN A 568 -0.53 31.40 7.35
CA ASN A 568 -1.82 31.49 6.66
C ASN A 568 -3.03 31.27 7.58
N ARG A 569 -2.82 30.96 8.88
CA ARG A 569 -3.85 30.59 9.86
C ARG A 569 -4.75 29.47 9.33
N LEU A 570 -4.16 28.31 9.03
CA LEU A 570 -4.86 27.17 8.45
C LEU A 570 -5.34 26.18 9.53
N ASP A 571 -6.46 25.49 9.26
CA ASP A 571 -6.87 24.28 9.98
C ASP A 571 -6.17 23.02 9.40
N ALA A 572 -5.85 23.03 8.10
CA ALA A 572 -5.17 21.95 7.39
C ALA A 572 -4.56 22.43 6.05
N VAL A 573 -3.65 21.63 5.50
CA VAL A 573 -3.19 21.68 4.12
C VAL A 573 -3.87 20.55 3.32
N LEU A 574 -4.27 20.84 2.10
CA LEU A 574 -4.77 19.92 1.08
C LEU A 574 -3.71 19.74 -0.01
N ALA A 575 -3.51 18.51 -0.47
CA ALA A 575 -2.71 18.21 -1.66
C ALA A 575 -3.33 17.00 -2.41
N PRO A 576 -3.05 16.80 -3.71
CA PRO A 576 -3.35 15.55 -4.39
C PRO A 576 -2.56 14.39 -3.75
N THR A 577 -3.20 13.24 -3.57
CA THR A 577 -2.53 12.06 -2.97
C THR A 577 -1.68 11.30 -3.99
N ASN A 578 -2.18 11.15 -5.22
CA ASN A 578 -1.65 10.23 -6.21
C ASN A 578 -1.99 10.67 -7.65
N ASN A 579 -1.22 10.18 -8.62
CA ASN A 579 -1.62 10.10 -10.02
C ASN A 579 -2.43 8.81 -10.28
N GLY A 580 -3.03 8.69 -11.48
CA GLY A 580 -3.69 7.45 -11.88
C GLY A 580 -2.68 6.28 -11.88
N ALA A 581 -3.11 5.12 -11.39
CA ALA A 581 -2.25 3.94 -11.25
C ALA A 581 -1.53 3.57 -12.57
N TRP A 582 -0.25 3.19 -12.47
CA TRP A 582 0.60 2.76 -13.58
C TRP A 582 0.42 1.27 -13.91
N VAL A 583 0.99 0.83 -15.04
CA VAL A 583 1.04 -0.60 -15.42
C VAL A 583 1.92 -1.36 -14.42
N THR A 584 1.49 -2.54 -13.97
CA THR A 584 2.36 -3.41 -13.17
C THR A 584 3.45 -4.03 -14.06
N ASP A 585 4.72 -3.68 -13.82
CA ASP A 585 5.89 -4.29 -14.44
C ASP A 585 6.79 -4.89 -13.33
N LEU A 586 6.91 -6.22 -13.30
CA LEU A 586 7.74 -6.92 -12.31
C LEU A 586 9.25 -6.83 -12.62
N VAL A 587 9.63 -6.49 -13.87
CA VAL A 587 11.03 -6.49 -14.33
C VAL A 587 11.63 -5.09 -14.25
N LYS A 588 10.82 -4.05 -14.48
CA LYS A 588 11.26 -2.65 -14.34
C LYS A 588 10.95 -2.03 -12.99
N GLY A 589 10.02 -2.60 -12.24
CA GLY A 589 9.49 -2.03 -11.01
C GLY A 589 8.42 -0.95 -11.28
N ASP A 590 8.17 -0.12 -10.27
CA ASP A 590 7.20 0.97 -10.34
C ASP A 590 7.60 2.10 -11.31
N ASP A 591 6.62 2.65 -12.03
CA ASP A 591 6.83 3.77 -12.95
C ASP A 591 6.62 5.10 -12.23
N PHE A 592 7.73 5.74 -11.85
CA PHE A 592 7.72 7.06 -11.20
C PHE A 592 7.67 8.24 -12.19
N THR A 593 7.47 8.00 -13.49
CA THR A 593 7.41 9.06 -14.51
C THR A 593 6.16 9.93 -14.32
N GLY A 594 6.34 11.19 -13.91
CA GLY A 594 5.22 12.07 -13.58
C GLY A 594 4.46 11.64 -12.32
N PHE A 595 5.14 10.95 -11.39
CA PHE A 595 4.59 10.53 -10.12
C PHE A 595 4.15 11.73 -9.26
N VAL A 596 2.94 11.64 -8.72
CA VAL A 596 2.37 12.63 -7.80
C VAL A 596 2.28 11.98 -6.42
N SER A 597 2.91 12.60 -5.42
CA SER A 597 2.70 12.26 -4.02
C SER A 597 2.84 13.49 -3.13
N SER A 598 2.06 13.53 -2.06
CA SER A 598 2.14 14.53 -0.98
C SER A 598 2.56 13.91 0.37
N SER A 599 2.98 12.65 0.40
CA SER A 599 3.09 11.87 1.64
C SER A 599 4.25 12.33 2.54
N ALA A 600 5.43 12.57 1.96
CA ALA A 600 6.67 12.90 2.65
C ALA A 600 6.51 14.02 3.69
N ALA A 601 5.71 15.05 3.39
CA ALA A 601 5.44 16.15 4.32
C ALA A 601 4.90 15.65 5.67
N ALA A 602 3.88 14.78 5.66
CA ALA A 602 3.29 14.22 6.87
C ALA A 602 4.09 13.04 7.45
N ALA A 603 4.75 12.26 6.58
CA ALA A 603 5.57 11.12 6.97
C ALA A 603 6.80 11.56 7.78
N VAL A 604 7.67 12.38 7.18
CA VAL A 604 8.95 12.80 7.79
C VAL A 604 8.76 13.72 9.01
N SER A 605 7.72 14.56 9.01
CA SER A 605 7.39 15.37 10.19
C SER A 605 6.86 14.51 11.36
N GLY A 606 6.33 13.32 11.07
CA GLY A 606 5.63 12.46 12.00
C GLY A 606 4.23 12.96 12.37
N TYR A 607 3.63 13.81 11.54
CA TYR A 607 2.31 14.44 11.71
C TYR A 607 1.19 13.63 11.02
N PRO A 608 -0.10 13.86 11.33
CA PRO A 608 -1.15 13.04 10.78
C PRO A 608 -1.58 13.49 9.37
N ALA A 609 -2.05 12.52 8.59
CA ALA A 609 -2.64 12.71 7.27
C ALA A 609 -3.85 11.78 7.06
N ILE A 610 -4.84 12.26 6.31
CA ILE A 610 -5.97 11.46 5.82
C ILE A 610 -6.13 11.69 4.32
N THR A 611 -6.07 10.61 3.52
CA THR A 611 -6.50 10.65 2.12
C THR A 611 -7.97 10.25 2.00
N VAL A 612 -8.69 10.92 1.10
CA VAL A 612 -10.08 10.60 0.74
C VAL A 612 -10.25 10.61 -0.79
N PRO A 613 -11.11 9.75 -1.37
CA PRO A 613 -11.37 9.74 -2.81
C PRO A 613 -11.95 11.06 -3.32
N ALA A 614 -11.37 11.60 -4.39
CA ALA A 614 -11.68 12.94 -4.93
C ALA A 614 -11.98 12.98 -6.43
N GLY A 615 -11.41 12.08 -7.23
CA GLY A 615 -11.67 12.01 -8.67
C GLY A 615 -11.26 10.68 -9.30
N TYR A 616 -11.19 10.67 -10.64
CA TYR A 616 -10.71 9.53 -11.41
C TYR A 616 -9.92 10.00 -12.63
N ALA A 617 -8.68 9.53 -12.78
CA ALA A 617 -7.95 9.64 -14.04
C ALA A 617 -8.58 8.71 -15.08
N ARG A 618 -8.65 9.19 -16.33
CA ARG A 618 -9.32 8.50 -17.45
C ARG A 618 -10.74 7.98 -17.14
N ASN A 619 -11.45 8.61 -16.19
CA ASN A 619 -12.76 8.18 -15.64
C ASN A 619 -12.81 6.82 -14.91
N VAL A 620 -11.67 6.13 -14.75
CA VAL A 620 -11.60 4.75 -14.23
C VAL A 620 -10.63 4.59 -13.06
N LEU A 621 -9.45 5.21 -13.12
CA LEU A 621 -8.38 5.04 -12.13
C LEU A 621 -8.58 6.03 -10.96
N PRO A 622 -8.76 5.59 -9.71
CA PRO A 622 -9.02 6.49 -8.59
C PRO A 622 -7.93 7.53 -8.33
N LEU A 623 -8.35 8.74 -7.95
CA LEU A 623 -7.51 9.84 -7.48
C LEU A 623 -7.99 10.30 -6.10
N GLY A 624 -7.08 10.38 -5.14
CA GLY A 624 -7.33 10.90 -3.80
C GLY A 624 -6.83 12.34 -3.61
N VAL A 625 -7.34 13.00 -2.57
CA VAL A 625 -6.71 14.19 -1.96
C VAL A 625 -6.40 13.93 -0.50
N THR A 626 -5.24 14.41 -0.06
CA THR A 626 -4.73 14.28 1.31
C THR A 626 -5.00 15.57 2.08
N PHE A 627 -5.66 15.48 3.23
CA PHE A 627 -5.62 16.53 4.26
C PHE A 627 -4.54 16.17 5.29
N PHE A 628 -3.63 17.10 5.59
CA PHE A 628 -2.63 16.96 6.65
C PHE A 628 -2.49 18.28 7.43
N GLY A 629 -1.87 18.22 8.60
CA GLY A 629 -1.75 19.38 9.49
C GLY A 629 -0.76 19.13 10.62
N GLY A 630 -0.79 19.96 11.65
CA GLY A 630 0.12 19.85 12.80
C GLY A 630 -0.07 18.58 13.63
N ARG A 631 0.88 18.32 14.54
CA ARG A 631 0.91 17.14 15.43
C ARG A 631 -0.42 16.96 16.21
N PHE A 632 -0.93 15.74 16.28
CA PHE A 632 -2.17 15.34 16.98
C PHE A 632 -3.48 16.03 16.52
N SER A 633 -3.52 16.50 15.27
CA SER A 633 -4.70 17.12 14.64
C SER A 633 -5.71 16.13 14.04
N GLU A 634 -5.64 14.82 14.33
CA GLU A 634 -6.47 13.80 13.65
C GLU A 634 -7.97 14.11 13.76
N SER A 635 -8.46 14.64 14.88
CA SER A 635 -9.87 15.00 15.06
C SER A 635 -10.31 16.11 14.08
N THR A 636 -9.42 17.06 13.77
CA THR A 636 -9.68 18.10 12.76
C THR A 636 -9.67 17.48 11.37
N LEU A 637 -8.64 16.70 11.04
CA LEU A 637 -8.48 16.08 9.73
C LEU A 637 -9.61 15.10 9.40
N ILE A 638 -10.05 14.28 10.35
CA ILE A 638 -11.20 13.38 10.22
C ILE A 638 -12.50 14.17 10.00
N ALA A 639 -12.70 15.29 10.72
CA ALA A 639 -13.87 16.14 10.51
C ALA A 639 -13.88 16.77 9.10
N LEU A 640 -12.74 17.27 8.62
CA LEU A 640 -12.59 17.82 7.27
C LEU A 640 -12.81 16.76 6.20
N GLY A 641 -12.13 15.61 6.31
CA GLY A 641 -12.23 14.49 5.38
C GLY A 641 -13.64 13.91 5.30
N TYR A 642 -14.33 13.75 6.43
CA TYR A 642 -15.72 13.30 6.46
C TYR A 642 -16.67 14.32 5.82
N ALA A 643 -16.55 15.60 6.16
CA ALA A 643 -17.38 16.64 5.55
C ALA A 643 -17.15 16.78 4.04
N PHE A 644 -15.91 16.57 3.58
CA PHE A 644 -15.59 16.48 2.14
C PHE A 644 -16.20 15.24 1.49
N GLU A 645 -16.01 14.04 2.07
CA GLU A 645 -16.59 12.77 1.59
C GLU A 645 -18.11 12.87 1.43
N GLN A 646 -18.81 13.37 2.46
CA GLN A 646 -20.26 13.52 2.47
C GLN A 646 -20.76 14.59 1.47
N ALA A 647 -19.92 15.57 1.11
CA ALA A 647 -20.21 16.56 0.09
C ALA A 647 -19.97 16.04 -1.34
N ALA A 648 -18.87 15.31 -1.56
CA ALA A 648 -18.38 14.94 -2.88
C ALA A 648 -18.89 13.57 -3.36
N LYS A 649 -19.04 12.60 -2.45
CA LYS A 649 -19.58 11.23 -2.71
C LYS A 649 -18.94 10.52 -3.92
N VAL A 650 -17.62 10.64 -4.06
CA VAL A 650 -16.85 10.24 -5.25
C VAL A 650 -16.64 8.73 -5.38
N ARG A 651 -16.51 8.00 -4.25
CA ARG A 651 -16.17 6.57 -4.28
C ARG A 651 -17.22 5.76 -5.07
N LYS A 652 -16.72 4.96 -6.01
CA LYS A 652 -17.47 3.95 -6.78
C LYS A 652 -16.90 2.57 -6.47
N PRO A 653 -17.69 1.49 -6.50
CA PRO A 653 -17.17 0.14 -6.41
C PRO A 653 -16.22 -0.16 -7.60
N PRO A 654 -15.21 -1.03 -7.42
CA PRO A 654 -14.32 -1.46 -8.50
C PRO A 654 -15.04 -2.25 -9.59
N THR A 655 -14.50 -2.18 -10.82
CA THR A 655 -15.05 -2.79 -12.04
C THR A 655 -14.31 -4.02 -12.56
N TYR A 656 -13.12 -4.33 -12.02
CA TYR A 656 -12.29 -5.49 -12.41
C TYR A 656 -11.99 -5.55 -13.92
N LEU A 657 -11.71 -4.40 -14.55
CA LEU A 657 -11.36 -4.36 -15.98
C LEU A 657 -10.01 -5.06 -16.19
N PRO A 658 -9.82 -5.91 -17.22
CA PRO A 658 -8.52 -6.54 -17.46
C PRO A 658 -7.40 -5.54 -17.79
N THR A 659 -7.75 -4.47 -18.52
CA THR A 659 -6.88 -3.34 -18.86
C THR A 659 -7.71 -2.08 -19.14
N LEU A 660 -7.07 -0.94 -19.40
CA LEU A 660 -7.76 0.28 -19.83
C LEU A 660 -8.27 0.14 -21.28
N PRO A 661 -9.46 0.68 -21.61
CA PRO A 661 -10.01 0.71 -22.97
C PRO A 661 -9.18 1.54 -23.97
#